data_AF-A0A1J4JBM9-F1
#
_entry.id   AF-A0A1J4JBM9-F1
#
_cell.length_a   1.000
_cell.length_b   1.000
_cell.length_c   1.000
_cell.angle_alpha   90.00
_cell.angle_beta   90.00
_cell.angle_gamma   90.00
#
_symmetry.space_group_name_H-M   'P 1'
#
loop_
_entity.id
_entity.type
_entity.pdbx_description
1 polymer ?
#
loop_
_entity_poly.entity_id
_entity_poly.type
_entity_poly.pdbx_seq_one_letter_code
_entity_poly.pdbx_strand_id
1 'polypeptide(L)'
;MELKEEIKIPEEISIFINRDKNTYAFYDMISPLSNPLDFQNSYIKVNETSDLVTISEEQPFPSILINAITPFTTRVFFGTLPAIDKFYCIVDNSVYFWSTNSKSQEVDYYVEEKHSIISFVSSGIKNSKVFKDEVTAVIIYGGDDFLRIVPVTEKVVGFDSSVFVNLSIIPMCSHTTDTGIIFIGADDGDIYRVKYDFLNDSSTQCTVKVENMTRKTFLQKIKQLLQFTSPILQLAYDEESQILATLDRKSLIYFYKVTNDTLLFLSKFDPTAFDGLYNNILVSIQSIPKNFDSTHKFVAYYTDGARLCFSVDSFINIVSPSVFRYPPPFLPGDAFFMGTNSISHCIFVCEKSIVVTKENHKINENDGNVQELYCIIPFDCDLLSLSNKLPNIPPTKLVNHPLFWQHIFSPQPSFLISVDGTRILNFRPSYEKLAVFINDEENIISKEIYDLAKDNIDEFFASALLLATKQPNKKEKCLLLIMTLAQQNEEVQIAQTNNNNLHFASSGFLIRLSRILAGIWSQPIFKEKNEDLFEINERYKKSQLNHYKEIMALKKLCDDYFILLRKSSVKKPLDFDRFPLLSNYMVSLSNTIRFLNIIEKVDNKVLTKALKEIDLKYRNRLITTEFGCTSRFAQPLFDSLHELCMKIYEKVPQSTIFDEIETECPEFFDKSDIIVFNSIKIIMQEDIFDNDILNKALDGLILKISRPMNIENICHYFKEKNFINGIFKLCMAKAENVDPTHLAHQWFHHGRSTLNSPGQKEFDERYKFYDIIFRFVEEAHLDLILQTDDELFHICFYYYLLENNQLKRAVSKTTPYLKTFLELEAPHLLWRYLASHQDYNKAAINLWNYLNNDNDLELRKRIKYLKICRRYSFSNSLLKQKIINTLKLALIQNELLERTNNKDDYGYYLLDARDLFIELAGHQSWDLLLRELSFEPVNSEKKFVVSQIWQNYFKQTLSDLRLQTTTFLIKDLFTHLCEDKNDNDVIDLSIIIPFLEEYKYDRNSPSHYGIKLLKSVGFNIDSLCDVYISILEDKYITDDVRCDLIDVVSFAITCNARPDKNKIIKMNEWLTEHGKSYPNFEKVTRTLRLYLM
;
A
#
# COMPACT_ATOMS: atom_id res chain seq x y z
N MET A 1 -5.22 -11.18 -6.60
CA MET A 1 -4.37 -9.97 -6.55
C MET A 1 -3.28 -10.22 -5.54
N GLU A 2 -2.18 -10.82 -5.98
CA GLU A 2 -0.99 -11.01 -5.17
C GLU A 2 -0.29 -9.65 -5.02
N LEU A 3 -0.19 -9.16 -3.78
CA LEU A 3 0.65 -8.01 -3.47
C LEU A 3 2.09 -8.37 -3.85
N LYS A 4 2.75 -7.52 -4.66
CA LYS A 4 4.18 -7.63 -4.98
C LYS A 4 4.95 -7.95 -3.69
N GLU A 5 5.78 -8.98 -3.69
CA GLU A 5 6.49 -9.45 -2.49
C GLU A 5 7.34 -8.36 -1.81
N GLU A 6 7.81 -7.36 -2.57
CA GLU A 6 8.50 -6.17 -2.03
C GLU A 6 7.65 -5.35 -1.04
N ILE A 7 6.31 -5.37 -1.15
CA ILE A 7 5.41 -4.61 -0.26
C ILE A 7 5.32 -5.27 1.13
N LYS A 8 5.67 -6.56 1.27
CA LYS A 8 5.56 -7.29 2.55
C LYS A 8 6.71 -7.03 3.52
N ILE A 9 7.93 -6.74 3.03
CA ILE A 9 9.12 -6.58 3.90
C ILE A 9 8.93 -5.44 4.93
N PRO A 10 8.48 -4.23 4.55
CA PRO A 10 8.25 -3.16 5.52
C PRO A 10 7.14 -3.48 6.55
N GLU A 11 6.11 -4.23 6.14
CA GLU A 11 5.03 -4.65 7.05
C GLU A 11 5.56 -5.62 8.11
N GLU A 12 6.41 -6.58 7.70
CA GLU A 12 7.04 -7.53 8.62
C GLU A 12 8.03 -6.88 9.58
N ILE A 13 8.84 -5.92 9.10
CA ILE A 13 9.68 -5.11 9.99
C ILE A 13 8.82 -4.44 11.07
N SER A 14 7.67 -3.90 10.68
CA SER A 14 6.72 -3.28 11.62
C SER A 14 6.12 -4.31 12.59
N ILE A 15 5.82 -5.53 12.13
CA ILE A 15 5.38 -6.64 12.99
C ILE A 15 6.43 -6.96 14.05
N PHE A 16 7.69 -7.13 13.67
CA PHE A 16 8.76 -7.43 14.63
C PHE A 16 9.03 -6.27 15.60
N ILE A 17 8.98 -5.02 15.14
CA ILE A 17 9.10 -3.85 16.01
C ILE A 17 7.93 -3.79 17.01
N ASN A 18 6.71 -4.07 16.57
CA ASN A 18 5.54 -4.08 17.44
C ASN A 18 5.56 -5.27 18.42
N ARG A 19 6.03 -6.43 17.98
CA ARG A 19 6.28 -7.59 18.85
C ARG A 19 7.23 -7.21 19.99
N ASP A 20 8.34 -6.58 19.65
CA ASP A 20 9.34 -6.11 20.59
C ASP A 20 8.76 -4.99 21.51
N LYS A 21 7.98 -4.03 20.99
CA LYS A 21 7.29 -3.02 21.83
C LYS A 21 6.29 -3.61 22.84
N ASN A 22 5.67 -4.75 22.51
CA ASN A 22 4.66 -5.36 23.37
C ASN A 22 5.24 -6.28 24.45
N THR A 23 6.52 -6.63 24.38
CA THR A 23 7.20 -7.43 25.41
C THR A 23 7.23 -6.70 26.77
N TYR A 24 7.11 -7.44 27.86
CA TYR A 24 7.15 -6.92 29.23
C TYR A 24 8.59 -6.64 29.69
N ALA A 25 8.78 -5.60 30.50
CA ALA A 25 10.06 -5.38 31.17
C ALA A 25 10.27 -6.41 32.29
N PHE A 26 11.51 -6.74 32.62
CA PHE A 26 11.83 -7.79 33.60
C PHE A 26 11.09 -7.66 34.93
N TYR A 27 11.11 -6.47 35.54
CA TYR A 27 10.44 -6.24 36.82
C TYR A 27 8.91 -6.35 36.73
N ASP A 28 8.31 -6.16 35.55
CA ASP A 28 6.87 -6.34 35.33
C ASP A 28 6.51 -7.83 35.15
N MET A 29 7.48 -8.71 34.86
CA MET A 29 7.28 -10.15 34.74
C MET A 29 7.43 -10.89 36.07
N ILE A 30 8.03 -10.28 37.09
CA ILE A 30 8.18 -10.90 38.41
C ILE A 30 6.81 -10.89 39.11
N SER A 31 6.38 -12.05 39.60
CA SER A 31 5.15 -12.18 40.37
C SER A 31 5.16 -11.25 41.61
N PRO A 32 4.06 -10.57 41.95
CA PRO A 32 3.97 -9.77 43.16
C PRO A 32 4.17 -10.66 44.40
N LEU A 33 5.16 -10.32 45.23
CA LEU A 33 5.49 -11.01 46.49
C LEU A 33 5.72 -12.52 46.30
N SER A 34 6.87 -12.89 45.70
CA SER A 34 7.28 -14.30 45.53
C SER A 34 7.22 -15.08 46.85
N ASN A 35 6.67 -16.30 46.82
CA ASN A 35 6.67 -17.18 47.99
C ASN A 35 8.12 -17.42 48.47
N PRO A 36 8.40 -17.44 49.79
CA PRO A 36 9.74 -17.71 50.32
C PRO A 36 10.32 -19.07 49.84
N LEU A 37 9.44 -20.03 49.54
CA LEU A 37 9.79 -21.36 49.04
C LEU A 37 10.28 -21.37 47.58
N ASP A 38 10.00 -20.32 46.79
CA ASP A 38 10.44 -20.21 45.38
C ASP A 38 11.87 -19.64 45.24
N PHE A 39 12.52 -19.28 46.36
CA PHE A 39 13.85 -18.69 46.38
C PHE A 39 14.90 -19.54 45.67
N GLN A 40 14.92 -20.86 45.90
CA GLN A 40 15.93 -21.76 45.33
C GLN A 40 15.81 -21.91 43.80
N ASN A 41 14.62 -21.69 43.25
CA ASN A 41 14.37 -21.80 41.81
C ASN A 41 14.53 -20.47 41.07
N SER A 42 14.74 -19.35 41.79
CA SER A 42 14.83 -18.00 41.23
C SER A 42 16.21 -17.66 40.64
N TYR A 43 17.25 -18.43 41.01
CA TYR A 43 18.63 -18.15 40.65
C TYR A 43 19.34 -19.38 40.08
N ILE A 44 20.00 -19.23 38.93
CA ILE A 44 20.83 -20.27 38.29
C ILE A 44 22.29 -19.84 38.34
N LYS A 45 23.14 -20.65 39.00
CA LYS A 45 24.57 -20.37 39.07
C LYS A 45 25.21 -20.65 37.72
N VAL A 46 26.01 -19.72 37.23
CA VAL A 46 26.79 -19.91 36.00
C VAL A 46 28.06 -20.71 36.28
N ASN A 47 28.46 -21.55 35.33
CA ASN A 47 29.63 -22.43 35.47
C ASN A 47 30.93 -21.62 35.53
N GLU A 48 31.11 -20.67 34.62
CA GLU A 48 32.24 -19.75 34.61
C GLU A 48 31.80 -18.32 34.90
N THR A 49 32.55 -17.61 35.74
CA THR A 49 32.31 -16.17 36.00
C THR A 49 32.45 -15.35 34.72
N SER A 50 33.37 -15.78 33.84
CA SER A 50 33.67 -15.15 32.56
C SER A 50 32.45 -15.04 31.64
N ASP A 51 31.46 -15.93 31.78
CA ASP A 51 30.22 -15.93 31.00
C ASP A 51 29.34 -14.70 31.24
N LEU A 52 29.41 -14.10 32.44
CA LEU A 52 28.65 -12.90 32.80
C LEU A 52 29.52 -11.65 32.78
N VAL A 53 30.72 -11.73 33.35
CA VAL A 53 31.57 -10.56 33.57
C VAL A 53 33.04 -10.93 33.53
N THR A 54 33.84 -10.03 32.98
CA THR A 54 35.30 -10.09 33.00
C THR A 54 35.83 -8.90 33.78
N ILE A 55 36.92 -9.11 34.54
CA ILE A 55 37.49 -8.09 35.43
C ILE A 55 38.87 -7.72 34.91
N SER A 56 39.15 -6.42 34.83
CA SER A 56 40.48 -5.93 34.46
C SER A 56 41.52 -6.28 35.52
N GLU A 57 42.80 -6.17 35.14
CA GLU A 57 43.87 -6.12 36.13
C GLU A 57 43.67 -4.91 37.08
N GLU A 58 44.18 -5.06 38.29
CA GLU A 58 44.12 -4.04 39.32
C GLU A 58 45.06 -2.88 39.00
N GLN A 59 44.50 -1.68 39.01
CA GLN A 59 45.25 -0.45 38.86
C GLN A 59 45.45 0.20 40.23
N PRO A 60 46.70 0.36 40.70
CA PRO A 60 46.97 0.96 42.00
C PRO A 60 46.60 2.45 41.99
N PHE A 61 46.31 2.99 43.17
CA PHE A 61 46.03 4.41 43.34
C PHE A 61 47.23 5.30 42.96
N PRO A 62 47.00 6.53 42.46
CA PRO A 62 48.06 7.52 42.26
C PRO A 62 48.87 7.74 43.55
N SER A 63 50.20 7.81 43.45
CA SER A 63 51.09 7.95 44.61
C SER A 63 50.84 9.22 45.43
N ILE A 64 50.49 10.32 44.75
CA ILE A 64 50.09 11.59 45.37
C ILE A 64 48.88 11.39 46.29
N LEU A 65 47.89 10.61 45.84
CA LEU A 65 46.69 10.33 46.61
C LEU A 65 47.00 9.49 47.86
N ILE A 66 47.85 8.46 47.73
CA ILE A 66 48.26 7.62 48.87
C ILE A 66 48.95 8.47 49.95
N ASN A 67 49.84 9.38 49.54
CA ASN A 67 50.51 10.31 50.45
C ASN A 67 49.51 11.27 51.12
N ALA A 68 48.47 11.71 50.42
CA ALA A 68 47.44 12.59 50.94
C ALA A 68 46.47 11.88 51.91
N ILE A 69 46.20 10.58 51.69
CA ILE A 69 45.36 9.78 52.58
C ILE A 69 46.06 9.54 53.92
N THR A 70 47.36 9.23 53.93
CA THR A 70 48.09 8.84 55.15
C THR A 70 47.89 9.77 56.38
N PRO A 71 47.83 11.12 56.24
CA PRO A 71 47.57 12.05 57.35
C PRO A 71 46.08 12.38 57.63
N PHE A 72 45.09 11.66 57.08
CA PHE A 72 43.67 12.03 57.21
C PHE A 72 43.20 12.14 58.68
N THR A 73 42.33 13.12 58.95
CA THR A 73 41.88 13.44 60.32
C THR A 73 40.40 13.13 60.57
N THR A 74 39.54 13.30 59.56
CA THR A 74 38.09 13.16 59.71
C THR A 74 37.47 12.11 58.80
N ARG A 75 37.73 12.15 57.48
CA ARG A 75 37.09 11.23 56.53
C ARG A 75 37.89 11.04 55.25
N VAL A 76 37.78 9.81 54.72
CA VAL A 76 38.20 9.46 53.37
C VAL A 76 37.02 8.79 52.67
N PHE A 77 36.67 9.27 51.48
CA PHE A 77 35.57 8.70 50.70
C PHE A 77 35.95 8.55 49.24
N PHE A 78 35.81 7.33 48.72
CA PHE A 78 36.08 7.03 47.32
C PHE A 78 34.78 6.96 46.54
N GLY A 79 34.83 7.40 45.30
CA GLY A 79 33.75 7.20 44.37
C GLY A 79 34.19 7.36 42.93
N THR A 80 33.21 7.27 42.04
CA THR A 80 33.43 7.44 40.61
C THR A 80 32.38 8.39 40.08
N LEU A 81 32.72 9.11 39.01
CA LEU A 81 31.83 9.95 38.22
C LEU A 81 31.71 9.33 36.82
N PRO A 82 30.80 8.36 36.62
CA PRO A 82 30.72 7.58 35.37
C PRO A 82 30.40 8.43 34.14
N ALA A 83 29.74 9.58 34.33
CA ALA A 83 29.38 10.50 33.24
C ALA A 83 30.59 11.16 32.58
N ILE A 84 31.72 11.26 33.30
CA ILE A 84 32.95 11.93 32.84
C ILE A 84 34.18 11.02 32.89
N ASP A 85 34.00 9.72 33.15
CA ASP A 85 35.08 8.73 33.20
C ASP A 85 36.24 9.12 34.14
N LYS A 86 35.87 9.64 35.33
CA LYS A 86 36.81 10.01 36.40
C LYS A 86 36.49 9.26 37.70
N PHE A 87 37.53 8.84 38.39
CA PHE A 87 37.47 8.49 39.80
C PHE A 87 37.67 9.74 40.66
N TYR A 88 37.20 9.67 41.90
CA TYR A 88 37.49 10.69 42.89
C TYR A 88 37.75 10.11 44.28
N CYS A 89 38.51 10.87 45.07
CA CYS A 89 38.71 10.61 46.48
C CYS A 89 38.63 11.91 47.26
N ILE A 90 37.74 11.95 48.25
CA ILE A 90 37.62 13.03 49.22
C ILE A 90 38.53 12.70 50.39
N VAL A 91 39.40 13.63 50.76
CA VAL A 91 40.24 13.56 51.96
C VAL A 91 40.01 14.86 52.73
N ASP A 92 39.25 14.78 53.82
CA ASP A 92 38.84 15.92 54.66
C ASP A 92 38.24 17.10 53.83
N ASN A 93 39.00 18.18 53.61
CA ASN A 93 38.62 19.39 52.85
C ASN A 93 39.13 19.40 51.39
N SER A 94 39.74 18.30 50.93
CA SER A 94 40.33 18.18 49.60
C SER A 94 39.68 17.07 48.78
N VAL A 95 39.64 17.25 47.46
CA VAL A 95 39.13 16.24 46.52
C VAL A 95 40.10 16.06 45.37
N TYR A 96 40.45 14.80 45.08
CA TYR A 96 41.36 14.40 44.03
C TYR A 96 40.59 13.69 42.92
N PHE A 97 40.91 13.98 41.66
CA PHE A 97 40.30 13.35 40.48
C PHE A 97 41.38 12.70 39.61
N TRP A 98 41.11 11.48 39.13
CA TRP A 98 41.98 10.79 38.17
C TRP A 98 41.15 10.00 37.15
N SER A 99 41.72 9.70 35.99
CA SER A 99 40.98 9.09 34.89
C SER A 99 40.80 7.59 35.10
N THR A 100 39.66 7.06 34.64
CA THR A 100 39.37 5.62 34.67
C THR A 100 40.19 4.82 33.67
N ASN A 101 40.81 5.47 32.68
CA ASN A 101 41.42 4.80 31.52
C ASN A 101 42.91 5.17 31.32
N SER A 102 43.50 5.88 32.27
CA SER A 102 44.89 6.34 32.15
C SER A 102 45.87 5.31 32.71
N LYS A 103 46.80 4.85 31.85
CA LYS A 103 47.98 4.10 32.31
C LYS A 103 48.94 4.96 33.15
N SER A 104 48.74 6.28 33.18
CA SER A 104 49.47 7.20 34.04
C SER A 104 48.92 7.13 35.46
N GLN A 105 49.81 6.92 36.44
CA GLN A 105 49.52 6.97 37.87
C GLN A 105 49.46 8.42 38.40
N GLU A 106 49.04 9.35 37.56
CA GLU A 106 49.00 10.78 37.88
C GLU A 106 47.57 11.20 38.23
N VAL A 107 47.47 12.14 39.17
CA VAL A 107 46.22 12.82 39.48
C VAL A 107 45.98 13.85 38.37
N ASP A 108 44.79 13.81 37.75
CA ASP A 108 44.46 14.76 36.68
C ASP A 108 44.30 16.18 37.24
N TYR A 109 43.63 16.29 38.39
CA TYR A 109 43.40 17.54 39.09
C TYR A 109 43.01 17.28 40.54
N TYR A 110 43.33 18.21 41.44
CA TYR A 110 42.80 18.20 42.81
C TYR A 110 42.43 19.61 43.26
N VAL A 111 41.51 19.70 44.22
CA VAL A 111 41.10 20.96 44.85
C VAL A 111 41.19 20.81 46.35
N GLU A 112 41.72 21.84 47.00
CA GLU A 112 41.70 22.01 48.45
C GLU A 112 40.86 23.23 48.78
N GLU A 113 39.77 23.03 49.54
CA GLU A 113 38.87 24.09 49.96
C GLU A 113 39.28 24.68 51.30
N LYS A 114 38.95 25.95 51.52
CA LYS A 114 39.18 26.63 52.81
C LYS A 114 38.25 26.16 53.93
N HIS A 115 37.18 25.47 53.54
CA HIS A 115 36.15 24.93 54.41
C HIS A 115 36.62 23.67 55.13
N SER A 116 35.89 23.24 56.16
CA SER A 116 36.39 22.18 57.05
C SER A 116 36.34 20.79 56.41
N ILE A 117 35.30 20.49 55.64
CA ILE A 117 35.08 19.19 55.01
C ILE A 117 34.40 19.33 53.64
N ILE A 118 34.65 18.36 52.76
CA ILE A 118 33.81 18.09 51.59
C ILE A 118 32.87 16.92 51.96
N SER A 119 31.57 17.17 51.87
CA SER A 119 30.54 16.24 52.33
C SER A 119 30.16 15.20 51.26
N PHE A 120 30.09 15.61 49.99
CA PHE A 120 29.75 14.76 48.85
C PHE A 120 30.36 15.29 47.54
N VAL A 121 30.47 14.41 46.55
CA VAL A 121 30.79 14.74 45.16
C VAL A 121 29.85 13.95 44.24
N SER A 122 29.32 14.60 43.21
CA SER A 122 28.46 14.01 42.20
C SER A 122 28.74 14.61 40.82
N SER A 123 28.17 14.02 39.78
CA SER A 123 28.20 14.54 38.41
C SER A 123 26.80 14.65 37.85
N GLY A 124 26.57 15.64 37.00
CA GLY A 124 25.26 15.91 36.41
C GLY A 124 25.33 16.44 34.98
N ILE A 125 24.16 16.59 34.38
CA ILE A 125 23.98 17.22 33.06
C ILE A 125 24.10 18.74 33.23
N LYS A 126 24.72 19.41 32.24
CA LYS A 126 24.85 20.87 32.27
C LYS A 126 23.51 21.57 32.07
N ASN A 127 23.34 22.76 32.65
CA ASN A 127 22.35 23.71 32.18
C ASN A 127 22.85 24.37 30.88
N SER A 128 22.24 24.02 29.74
CA SER A 128 22.60 24.54 28.42
C SER A 128 22.42 26.06 28.26
N LYS A 129 21.67 26.71 29.16
CA LYS A 129 21.57 28.18 29.18
C LYS A 129 22.80 28.86 29.78
N VAL A 130 23.50 28.17 30.69
CA VAL A 130 24.63 28.71 31.44
C VAL A 130 25.97 28.27 30.85
N PHE A 131 26.06 27.02 30.43
CA PHE A 131 27.30 26.48 29.89
C PHE A 131 27.18 26.24 28.38
N LYS A 132 28.21 26.65 27.63
CA LYS A 132 28.29 26.49 26.16
C LYS A 132 28.21 25.02 25.74
N ASP A 133 27.95 24.79 24.46
CA ASP A 133 27.83 23.45 23.88
C ASP A 133 29.08 22.56 24.08
N GLU A 134 30.28 23.15 24.18
CA GLU A 134 31.55 22.45 24.42
C GLU A 134 31.65 21.76 25.80
N VAL A 135 30.86 22.20 26.78
CA VAL A 135 30.79 21.56 28.10
C VAL A 135 29.98 20.27 27.96
N THR A 136 30.54 19.15 28.42
CA THR A 136 29.91 17.83 28.29
C THR A 136 29.10 17.48 29.54
N ALA A 137 29.56 17.88 30.72
CA ALA A 137 28.91 17.61 32.00
C ALA A 137 29.32 18.63 33.06
N VAL A 138 28.75 18.51 34.27
CA VAL A 138 29.15 19.29 35.45
C VAL A 138 29.53 18.38 36.62
N ILE A 139 30.56 18.76 37.39
CA ILE A 139 30.87 18.18 38.69
C ILE A 139 30.23 19.06 39.76
N ILE A 140 29.55 18.45 40.70
CA ILE A 140 28.90 19.12 41.81
C ILE A 140 29.48 18.56 43.10
N TYR A 141 30.04 19.41 43.94
CA TYR A 141 30.48 19.02 45.28
C TYR A 141 30.12 20.09 46.29
N GLY A 142 29.94 19.69 47.53
CA GLY A 142 29.60 20.59 48.63
C GLY A 142 30.32 20.21 49.90
N GLY A 143 30.27 21.13 50.87
CA GLY A 143 30.93 20.97 52.17
C GLY A 143 30.01 21.29 53.33
N ASP A 144 30.53 21.96 54.34
CA ASP A 144 29.83 22.41 55.55
C ASP A 144 28.79 23.51 55.27
N ASP A 145 29.09 24.49 54.43
CA ASP A 145 28.17 25.60 54.14
C ASP A 145 28.21 26.09 52.68
N PHE A 146 28.75 25.27 51.77
CA PHE A 146 28.88 25.66 50.36
C PHE A 146 28.57 24.53 49.37
N LEU A 147 28.35 24.94 48.12
CA LEU A 147 28.23 24.10 46.95
C LEU A 147 28.97 24.73 45.78
N ARG A 148 29.70 23.92 45.01
CA ARG A 148 30.36 24.31 43.78
C ARG A 148 29.86 23.50 42.60
N ILE A 149 29.62 24.19 41.49
CA ILE A 149 29.22 23.60 40.20
C ILE A 149 30.34 23.88 39.20
N VAL A 150 31.03 22.84 38.76
CA VAL A 150 32.24 22.94 37.94
C VAL A 150 31.96 22.41 36.54
N PRO A 151 32.12 23.21 35.47
CA PRO A 151 31.95 22.73 34.10
C PRO A 151 33.09 21.80 33.69
N VAL A 152 32.74 20.69 33.03
CA VAL A 152 33.69 19.73 32.47
C VAL A 152 33.58 19.72 30.95
N THR A 153 34.71 19.81 30.28
CA THR A 153 34.86 19.58 28.85
C THR A 153 35.57 18.24 28.62
N GLU A 154 35.63 17.75 27.38
CA GLU A 154 36.34 16.49 27.07
C GLU A 154 37.82 16.51 27.49
N LYS A 155 38.44 17.69 27.59
CA LYS A 155 39.89 17.83 27.84
C LYS A 155 40.23 18.48 29.18
N VAL A 156 39.35 19.31 29.73
CA VAL A 156 39.66 20.17 30.89
C VAL A 156 38.48 20.25 31.86
N VAL A 157 38.79 20.17 33.15
CA VAL A 157 37.87 20.50 34.25
C VAL A 157 38.04 21.98 34.60
N GLY A 158 37.01 22.79 34.35
CA GLY A 158 37.08 24.25 34.42
C GLY A 158 36.80 24.84 35.80
N PHE A 159 37.65 24.58 36.79
CA PHE A 159 37.47 25.10 38.16
C PHE A 159 37.46 26.64 38.23
N ASP A 160 38.20 27.33 37.37
CA ASP A 160 38.21 28.79 37.29
C ASP A 160 36.86 29.38 36.84
N SER A 161 36.05 28.57 36.15
CA SER A 161 34.71 28.94 35.68
C SER A 161 33.60 28.33 36.53
N SER A 162 33.92 27.91 37.76
CA SER A 162 32.95 27.28 38.66
C SER A 162 31.95 28.28 39.26
N VAL A 163 30.72 27.83 39.46
CA VAL A 163 29.68 28.60 40.15
C VAL A 163 29.71 28.23 41.62
N PHE A 164 29.97 29.22 42.48
CA PHE A 164 30.00 29.07 43.93
C PHE A 164 28.66 29.48 44.54
N VAL A 165 28.15 28.66 45.47
CA VAL A 165 26.85 28.84 46.10
C VAL A 165 27.02 28.72 47.61
N ASN A 166 26.66 29.78 48.34
CA ASN A 166 26.57 29.74 49.79
C ASN A 166 25.28 29.03 50.22
N LEU A 167 25.41 28.09 51.15
CA LEU A 167 24.34 27.34 51.76
C LEU A 167 24.26 27.66 53.27
N SER A 168 23.09 27.44 53.86
CA SER A 168 22.88 27.54 55.31
C SER A 168 22.72 26.17 55.97
N ILE A 169 23.07 25.11 55.24
CA ILE A 169 22.82 23.69 55.53
C ILE A 169 23.99 22.88 54.99
N ILE A 170 24.21 21.69 55.55
CA ILE A 170 25.24 20.76 55.07
C ILE A 170 24.60 19.88 53.98
N PRO A 171 24.94 20.07 52.69
CA PRO A 171 24.46 19.18 51.65
C PRO A 171 25.08 17.79 51.80
N MET A 172 24.27 16.74 51.81
CA MET A 172 24.72 15.36 52.03
C MET A 172 24.75 14.53 50.75
N CYS A 173 23.86 14.83 49.81
CA CYS A 173 23.79 14.19 48.50
C CYS A 173 23.12 15.14 47.49
N SER A 174 23.32 14.88 46.20
CA SER A 174 22.65 15.65 45.15
C SER A 174 22.25 14.80 43.95
N HIS A 175 21.26 15.29 43.21
CA HIS A 175 20.82 14.72 41.94
C HIS A 175 20.58 15.85 40.95
N THR A 176 20.97 15.66 39.69
CA THR A 176 20.80 16.67 38.62
C THR A 176 19.79 16.17 37.61
N THR A 177 18.86 17.03 37.21
CA THR A 177 17.88 16.70 36.16
C THR A 177 18.45 16.87 34.75
N ASP A 178 17.75 16.34 33.75
CA ASP A 178 18.09 16.52 32.32
C ASP A 178 18.09 17.99 31.88
N THR A 179 17.40 18.86 32.62
CA THR A 179 17.37 20.32 32.39
C THR A 179 18.48 21.07 33.12
N GLY A 180 19.33 20.38 33.88
CA GLY A 180 20.41 20.96 34.66
C GLY A 180 19.99 21.56 36.00
N ILE A 181 18.79 21.25 36.51
CA ILE A 181 18.34 21.62 37.86
C ILE A 181 18.98 20.67 38.87
N ILE A 182 19.46 21.21 40.00
CA ILE A 182 20.11 20.40 41.03
C ILE A 182 19.20 20.31 42.26
N PHE A 183 18.89 19.09 42.68
CA PHE A 183 18.27 18.78 43.97
C PHE A 183 19.35 18.36 44.98
N ILE A 184 19.23 18.85 46.21
CA ILE A 184 20.15 18.59 47.31
C ILE A 184 19.36 17.98 48.47
N GLY A 185 19.82 16.84 48.96
CA GLY A 185 19.37 16.28 50.24
C GLY A 185 20.32 16.76 51.34
N ALA A 186 19.76 17.26 52.43
CA ALA A 186 20.50 17.96 53.48
C ALA A 186 20.53 17.22 54.82
N ASP A 187 21.40 17.68 55.72
CA ASP A 187 21.52 17.19 57.09
C ASP A 187 20.28 17.47 57.96
N ASP A 188 19.57 18.55 57.68
CA ASP A 188 18.31 18.91 58.35
C ASP A 188 17.10 18.06 57.92
N GLY A 189 17.30 17.13 56.97
CA GLY A 189 16.26 16.23 56.46
C GLY A 189 15.34 16.85 55.40
N ASP A 190 15.68 18.02 54.85
CA ASP A 190 14.93 18.68 53.79
C ASP A 190 15.59 18.57 52.41
N ILE A 191 14.78 18.84 51.38
CA ILE A 191 15.22 18.85 49.98
C ILE A 191 15.30 20.31 49.51
N TYR A 192 16.45 20.69 48.98
CA TYR A 192 16.71 22.01 48.42
C TYR A 192 16.84 21.93 46.91
N ARG A 193 16.35 22.95 46.21
CA ARG A 193 16.51 23.12 44.77
C ARG A 193 17.45 24.27 44.48
N VAL A 194 18.46 24.02 43.66
CA VAL A 194 19.40 25.04 43.17
C VAL A 194 19.13 25.29 41.70
N LYS A 195 18.66 26.50 41.39
CA LYS A 195 18.52 27.01 40.02
C LYS A 195 19.63 28.02 39.77
N TYR A 196 20.33 27.87 38.66
CA TYR A 196 21.39 28.80 38.25
C TYR A 196 21.17 29.16 36.77
N ASP A 197 21.07 30.46 36.48
CA ASP A 197 20.78 31.02 35.16
C ASP A 197 21.50 32.38 34.99
N PHE A 198 21.75 32.82 33.75
CA PHE A 198 22.20 34.18 33.46
C PHE A 198 21.04 35.17 33.51
N LEU A 199 21.30 36.39 33.98
CA LEU A 199 20.30 37.47 34.07
C LEU A 199 19.79 37.92 32.69
N ASN A 200 20.66 37.92 31.67
CA ASN A 200 20.40 38.25 30.27
C ASN A 200 21.44 37.55 29.36
N ASP A 201 21.13 37.33 28.08
CA ASP A 201 22.02 36.69 27.07
C ASP A 201 23.39 37.38 26.88
N SER A 202 23.53 38.63 27.36
CA SER A 202 24.77 39.43 27.31
C SER A 202 25.50 39.57 28.66
N SER A 203 24.96 39.02 29.75
CA SER A 203 25.52 39.12 31.10
C SER A 203 26.51 37.98 31.40
N THR A 204 27.63 38.31 32.03
CA THR A 204 28.64 37.31 32.48
C THR A 204 28.42 36.85 33.92
N GLN A 205 27.45 37.44 34.65
CA GLN A 205 27.15 37.10 36.04
C GLN A 205 26.00 36.07 36.11
N CYS A 206 26.34 34.86 36.59
CA CYS A 206 25.38 33.81 36.88
C CYS A 206 24.62 34.13 38.18
N THR A 207 23.29 34.15 38.13
CA THR A 207 22.45 34.22 39.33
C THR A 207 22.09 32.84 39.81
N VAL A 208 22.25 32.61 41.12
CA VAL A 208 21.90 31.35 41.77
C VAL A 208 20.78 31.59 42.77
N LYS A 209 19.74 30.77 42.70
CA LYS A 209 18.62 30.76 43.65
C LYS A 209 18.54 29.39 44.32
N VAL A 210 18.60 29.38 45.65
CA VAL A 210 18.44 28.20 46.49
C VAL A 210 17.08 28.26 47.17
N GLU A 211 16.26 27.23 46.99
CA GLU A 211 14.89 27.17 47.52
C GLU A 211 14.69 25.88 48.32
N ASN A 212 14.17 25.97 49.54
CA ASN A 212 13.72 24.79 50.28
C ASN A 212 12.38 24.32 49.70
N MET A 213 12.33 23.07 49.24
CA MET A 213 11.20 22.52 48.51
C MET A 213 10.21 21.76 49.40
N THR A 214 10.64 21.30 50.58
CA THR A 214 9.82 20.51 51.52
C THR A 214 9.10 21.40 52.53
N ARG A 215 9.65 22.56 52.90
CA ARG A 215 9.02 23.53 53.83
C ARG A 215 8.17 24.57 53.08
N LYS A 216 6.84 24.44 53.14
CA LYS A 216 5.93 25.53 52.71
C LYS A 216 6.08 26.76 53.62
N THR A 217 6.21 27.94 53.02
CA THR A 217 6.40 29.25 53.69
C THR A 217 5.37 29.57 54.78
N PHE A 218 4.14 29.03 54.71
CA PHE A 218 3.09 29.29 55.70
C PHE A 218 3.28 28.59 57.06
N LEU A 219 4.05 27.48 57.10
CA LEU A 219 4.24 26.66 58.32
C LEU A 219 5.54 26.95 59.08
N GLN A 220 6.38 27.88 58.60
CA GLN A 220 7.68 28.20 59.21
C GLN A 220 7.59 28.67 60.67
N LYS A 221 6.45 29.21 61.13
CA LYS A 221 6.30 29.77 62.49
C LYS A 221 5.84 28.79 63.57
N ILE A 222 5.29 27.61 63.21
CA ILE A 222 4.61 26.72 64.19
C ILE A 222 5.33 25.39 64.40
N LYS A 223 6.33 25.05 63.58
CA LYS A 223 6.92 23.68 63.54
C LYS A 223 8.37 23.54 64.01
N GLN A 224 8.95 24.49 64.75
CA GLN A 224 10.28 24.29 65.35
C GLN A 224 10.31 23.35 66.56
N LEU A 225 9.15 22.91 67.08
CA LEU A 225 9.08 22.07 68.29
C LEU A 225 8.62 20.60 68.06
N LEU A 226 8.24 20.20 66.83
CA LEU A 226 7.54 18.93 66.62
C LEU A 226 7.96 18.08 65.40
N GLN A 227 9.10 18.32 64.76
CA GLN A 227 9.62 17.41 63.73
C GLN A 227 11.10 17.11 63.94
N PHE A 228 11.39 15.89 64.42
CA PHE A 228 12.72 15.28 64.39
C PHE A 228 12.94 14.69 62.99
N THR A 229 13.25 15.53 62.01
CA THR A 229 13.69 15.08 60.68
C THR A 229 15.08 14.45 60.78
N SER A 230 15.35 13.41 60.00
CA SER A 230 16.65 12.73 59.99
C SER A 230 17.40 13.08 58.69
N PRO A 231 18.75 13.14 58.72
CA PRO A 231 19.55 13.51 57.55
C PRO A 231 19.22 12.65 56.32
N ILE A 232 19.12 13.28 55.14
CA ILE A 232 18.92 12.56 53.87
C ILE A 232 20.26 12.00 53.41
N LEU A 233 20.34 10.69 53.24
CA LEU A 233 21.57 10.00 52.82
C LEU A 233 21.64 9.84 51.30
N GLN A 234 20.51 9.61 50.63
CA GLN A 234 20.48 9.34 49.20
C GLN A 234 19.22 9.93 48.54
N LEU A 235 19.40 10.42 47.31
CA LEU A 235 18.33 10.82 46.40
C LEU A 235 18.29 9.87 45.20
N ALA A 236 17.09 9.43 44.81
CA ALA A 236 16.84 8.70 43.57
C ALA A 236 15.71 9.41 42.82
N TYR A 237 15.95 9.79 41.56
CA TYR A 237 14.99 10.55 40.78
C TYR A 237 14.66 9.80 39.49
N ASP A 238 13.36 9.63 39.24
CA ASP A 238 12.85 9.09 37.99
C ASP A 238 12.33 10.24 37.12
N GLU A 239 13.06 10.57 36.06
CA GLU A 239 12.74 11.66 35.14
C GLU A 239 11.40 11.45 34.42
N GLU A 240 11.04 10.21 34.08
CA GLU A 240 9.83 9.94 33.31
C GLU A 240 8.57 10.23 34.13
N SER A 241 8.51 9.68 35.34
CA SER A 241 7.41 9.95 36.26
C SER A 241 7.58 11.30 36.99
N GLN A 242 8.72 11.97 36.87
CA GLN A 242 9.07 13.18 37.64
C GLN A 242 8.87 12.95 39.15
N ILE A 243 9.32 11.79 39.65
CA ILE A 243 9.21 11.41 41.07
C ILE A 243 10.61 11.36 41.69
N LEU A 244 10.76 12.03 42.83
CA LEU A 244 11.97 12.04 43.64
C LEU A 244 11.74 11.21 44.91
N ALA A 245 12.57 10.20 45.10
CA ALA A 245 12.61 9.38 46.29
C ALA A 245 13.82 9.77 47.16
N THR A 246 13.63 9.81 48.48
CA THR A 246 14.69 10.11 49.45
C THR A 246 14.82 8.99 50.47
N LEU A 247 16.04 8.57 50.75
CA LEU A 247 16.36 7.65 51.85
C LEU A 247 17.01 8.42 52.99
N ASP A 248 16.41 8.34 54.18
CA ASP A 248 16.90 9.03 55.37
C ASP A 248 17.76 8.10 56.28
N ARG A 249 18.43 8.68 57.29
CA ARG A 249 19.28 7.93 58.22
C ARG A 249 18.52 6.91 59.09
N LYS A 250 17.20 7.02 59.18
CA LYS A 250 16.32 6.06 59.88
C LYS A 250 15.79 4.97 58.94
N SER A 251 16.31 4.87 57.71
CA SER A 251 15.87 3.96 56.65
C SER A 251 14.42 4.15 56.22
N LEU A 252 13.88 5.36 56.34
CA LEU A 252 12.58 5.71 55.81
C LEU A 252 12.73 6.22 54.38
N ILE A 253 11.83 5.78 53.50
CA ILE A 253 11.74 6.30 52.14
C ILE A 253 10.56 7.26 52.05
N TYR A 254 10.80 8.44 51.48
CA TYR A 254 9.75 9.40 51.13
C TYR A 254 9.73 9.61 49.62
N PHE A 255 8.52 9.58 49.03
CA PHE A 255 8.32 9.82 47.61
C PHE A 255 7.64 11.17 47.39
N TYR A 256 8.18 11.96 46.46
CA TYR A 256 7.68 13.28 46.10
C TYR A 256 7.49 13.40 44.59
N LYS A 257 6.35 13.91 44.14
CA LYS A 257 6.17 14.35 42.75
C LYS A 257 6.81 15.73 42.58
N VAL A 258 7.70 15.84 41.61
CA VAL A 258 8.32 17.10 41.21
C VAL A 258 7.38 17.84 40.28
N THR A 259 7.01 19.06 40.68
CA THR A 259 6.29 20.02 39.82
C THR A 259 7.17 21.25 39.62
N ASN A 260 6.85 22.10 38.62
CA ASN A 260 7.66 23.27 38.27
C ASN A 260 8.00 24.17 39.47
N ASP A 261 7.13 24.23 40.48
CA ASP A 261 7.29 25.12 41.65
C ASP A 261 7.32 24.44 43.02
N THR A 262 6.88 23.18 43.16
CA THR A 262 6.79 22.52 44.49
C THR A 262 7.07 21.02 44.44
N LEU A 263 7.45 20.44 45.59
CA LEU A 263 7.43 18.99 45.81
C LEU A 263 6.11 18.60 46.47
N LEU A 264 5.36 17.71 45.82
CA LEU A 264 4.14 17.13 46.37
C LEU A 264 4.48 15.79 47.01
N PHE A 265 4.29 15.68 48.33
CA PHE A 265 4.44 14.42 49.03
C PHE A 265 3.40 13.39 48.54
N LEU A 266 3.86 12.21 48.14
CA LEU A 266 3.01 11.12 47.64
C LEU A 266 2.80 10.04 48.70
N SER A 267 3.87 9.42 49.16
CA SER A 267 3.83 8.31 50.12
C SER A 267 5.11 8.22 50.94
N LYS A 268 5.00 7.54 52.09
CA LYS A 268 6.11 7.18 52.96
C LYS A 268 6.15 5.67 53.07
N PHE A 269 7.34 5.09 52.93
CA PHE A 269 7.58 3.68 53.22
C PHE A 269 8.43 3.54 54.49
N ASP A 270 7.96 2.69 55.39
CA ASP A 270 8.64 2.33 56.63
C ASP A 270 8.92 0.82 56.61
N PRO A 271 10.19 0.40 56.48
CA PRO A 271 10.53 -1.01 56.37
C PRO A 271 10.12 -1.80 57.63
N THR A 272 10.14 -1.17 58.80
CA THR A 272 9.83 -1.83 60.08
C THR A 272 8.34 -2.16 60.23
N ALA A 273 7.46 -1.42 59.55
CA ALA A 273 6.02 -1.63 59.58
C ALA A 273 5.54 -2.62 58.51
N PHE A 274 6.33 -2.81 57.44
CA PHE A 274 5.97 -3.66 56.32
C PHE A 274 6.24 -5.14 56.59
N ASP A 275 7.35 -5.43 57.27
CA ASP A 275 7.88 -6.79 57.37
C ASP A 275 8.06 -7.18 58.85
N GLY A 276 6.96 -7.56 59.52
CA GLY A 276 6.96 -7.96 60.94
C GLY A 276 7.84 -9.18 61.29
N LEU A 277 8.62 -9.69 60.33
CA LEU A 277 9.51 -10.84 60.41
C LEU A 277 11.00 -10.47 60.26
N TYR A 278 11.33 -9.26 59.78
CA TYR A 278 12.71 -8.86 59.46
C TYR A 278 13.04 -7.49 60.07
N ASN A 279 13.97 -7.45 61.03
CA ASN A 279 14.57 -6.21 61.56
C ASN A 279 15.58 -5.58 60.56
N ASN A 280 15.31 -5.70 59.25
CA ASN A 280 16.27 -5.32 58.22
C ASN A 280 16.14 -3.84 57.86
N ILE A 281 17.29 -3.19 57.79
CA ILE A 281 17.46 -1.77 57.48
C ILE A 281 17.64 -1.63 55.96
N LEU A 282 17.12 -0.56 55.37
CA LEU A 282 17.38 -0.25 53.96
C LEU A 282 18.75 0.43 53.82
N VAL A 283 19.56 -0.08 52.90
CA VAL A 283 20.94 0.38 52.67
C VAL A 283 21.04 1.34 51.51
N SER A 284 20.25 1.13 50.45
CA SER A 284 20.25 2.00 49.26
C SER A 284 18.93 1.98 48.52
N ILE A 285 18.66 3.06 47.78
CA ILE A 285 17.54 3.19 46.86
C ILE A 285 18.03 3.72 45.50
N GLN A 286 17.52 3.16 44.41
CA GLN A 286 17.87 3.58 43.05
C GLN A 286 16.62 3.66 42.17
N SER A 287 16.59 4.61 41.25
CA SER A 287 15.63 4.63 40.14
C SER A 287 16.00 3.53 39.14
N ILE A 288 15.02 2.82 38.61
CA ILE A 288 15.26 1.81 37.57
C ILE A 288 15.57 2.54 36.26
N PRO A 289 16.79 2.41 35.71
CA PRO A 289 17.23 3.26 34.63
C PRO A 289 16.43 3.01 33.35
N LYS A 290 15.95 4.10 32.73
CA LYS A 290 15.51 4.14 31.32
C LYS A 290 14.36 3.19 30.95
N ASN A 291 13.52 2.83 31.93
CA ASN A 291 12.45 1.85 31.80
C ASN A 291 11.09 2.51 31.46
N PHE A 292 10.94 2.87 30.18
CA PHE A 292 9.76 3.55 29.64
C PHE A 292 8.48 2.71 29.80
N ASP A 293 7.38 3.32 30.24
CA ASP A 293 6.05 2.70 30.44
C ASP A 293 5.97 1.57 31.48
N SER A 294 7.07 1.19 32.13
CA SER A 294 7.01 0.23 33.24
C SER A 294 6.38 0.87 34.47
N THR A 295 5.56 0.09 35.18
CA THR A 295 4.96 0.54 36.44
C THR A 295 5.99 0.61 37.57
N HIS A 296 7.08 -0.17 37.48
CA HIS A 296 8.15 -0.23 38.47
C HIS A 296 9.21 0.83 38.17
N LYS A 297 9.35 1.82 39.08
CA LYS A 297 10.28 2.95 38.89
C LYS A 297 11.43 2.99 39.88
N PHE A 298 11.31 2.38 41.05
CA PHE A 298 12.38 2.36 42.06
C PHE A 298 12.64 0.96 42.58
N VAL A 299 13.89 0.72 42.99
CA VAL A 299 14.30 -0.46 43.76
C VAL A 299 15.02 0.00 45.02
N ALA A 300 14.75 -0.65 46.14
CA ALA A 300 15.50 -0.50 47.38
C ALA A 300 16.11 -1.83 47.80
N TYR A 301 17.24 -1.78 48.48
CA TYR A 301 17.98 -2.94 48.96
C TYR A 301 18.03 -2.96 50.48
N TYR A 302 17.71 -4.11 51.06
CA TYR A 302 17.85 -4.38 52.49
C TYR A 302 19.27 -4.81 52.85
N THR A 303 19.62 -4.78 54.14
CA THR A 303 20.92 -5.22 54.68
C THR A 303 21.25 -6.69 54.41
N ASP A 304 20.26 -7.53 54.17
CA ASP A 304 20.43 -8.93 53.77
C ASP A 304 20.55 -9.11 52.25
N GLY A 305 20.49 -8.03 51.48
CA GLY A 305 20.53 -8.02 50.02
C GLY A 305 19.17 -8.22 49.34
N ALA A 306 18.06 -8.34 50.08
CA ALA A 306 16.73 -8.44 49.46
C ALA A 306 16.39 -7.16 48.68
N ARG A 307 15.71 -7.31 47.54
CA ARG A 307 15.27 -6.22 46.66
C ARG A 307 13.77 -5.97 46.84
N LEU A 308 13.40 -4.73 47.08
CA LEU A 308 12.00 -4.28 47.07
C LEU A 308 11.80 -3.23 45.99
N CYS A 309 10.95 -3.54 45.02
CA CYS A 309 10.59 -2.62 43.96
C CYS A 309 9.33 -1.84 44.35
N PHE A 310 9.26 -0.60 43.85
CA PHE A 310 8.12 0.28 44.04
C PHE A 310 7.45 0.58 42.71
N SER A 311 6.15 0.33 42.66
CA SER A 311 5.31 0.68 41.53
C SER A 311 4.71 2.08 41.71
N VAL A 312 4.55 2.77 40.58
CA VAL A 312 3.93 4.09 40.50
C VAL A 312 2.57 3.94 39.85
N ASP A 313 1.51 4.23 40.60
CA ASP A 313 0.17 4.41 40.03
C ASP A 313 0.00 5.87 39.63
N SER A 314 0.02 6.12 38.32
CA SER A 314 -0.11 7.45 37.74
C SER A 314 -1.53 8.03 37.85
N PHE A 315 -2.57 7.19 37.99
CA PHE A 315 -3.95 7.65 38.15
C PHE A 315 -4.19 8.20 39.55
N ILE A 316 -3.66 7.52 40.57
CA ILE A 316 -3.87 7.88 41.98
C ILE A 316 -2.71 8.75 42.52
N ASN A 317 -1.60 8.86 41.77
CA ASN A 317 -0.34 9.49 42.21
C ASN A 317 0.17 8.91 43.53
N ILE A 318 0.20 7.59 43.64
CA ILE A 318 0.75 6.89 44.80
C ILE A 318 1.90 6.01 44.35
N VAL A 319 2.94 5.98 45.19
CA VAL A 319 4.04 5.02 45.07
C VAL A 319 3.86 3.96 46.15
N SER A 320 3.77 2.70 45.75
CA SER A 320 3.55 1.57 46.66
C SER A 320 4.60 0.47 46.45
N PRO A 321 4.98 -0.27 47.52
CA PRO A 321 5.78 -1.48 47.36
C PRO A 321 5.00 -2.50 46.52
N SER A 322 5.68 -3.15 45.57
CA SER A 322 5.03 -4.06 44.62
C SER A 322 5.69 -5.44 44.55
N VAL A 323 6.97 -5.49 44.24
CA VAL A 323 7.71 -6.75 44.02
C VAL A 323 8.82 -6.87 45.06
N PHE A 324 8.79 -7.97 45.80
CA PHE A 324 9.87 -8.36 46.72
C PHE A 324 10.63 -9.53 46.12
N ARG A 325 11.96 -9.48 46.13
CA ARG A 325 12.82 -10.56 45.64
C ARG A 325 13.98 -10.83 46.59
N TYR A 326 14.07 -12.07 47.04
CA TYR A 326 15.11 -12.55 47.97
C TYR A 326 16.52 -12.40 47.38
N PRO A 327 17.55 -12.19 48.24
CA PRO A 327 18.94 -12.00 47.81
C PRO A 327 19.51 -13.26 47.13
N PRO A 328 20.34 -13.15 46.08
CA PRO A 328 21.07 -14.31 45.57
C PRO A 328 22.01 -14.89 46.65
N PRO A 329 22.48 -16.14 46.51
CA PRO A 329 23.42 -16.73 47.47
C PRO A 329 24.72 -15.91 47.60
N PHE A 330 25.10 -15.59 48.84
CA PHE A 330 26.36 -14.92 49.20
C PHE A 330 27.39 -15.89 49.79
N LEU A 331 28.64 -15.45 49.89
CA LEU A 331 29.67 -16.22 50.61
C LEU A 331 29.35 -16.24 52.12
N PRO A 332 29.57 -17.38 52.81
CA PRO A 332 29.29 -17.46 54.24
C PRO A 332 30.12 -16.45 55.04
N GLY A 333 29.44 -15.58 55.80
CA GLY A 333 30.07 -14.57 56.64
C GLY A 333 30.52 -13.28 55.92
N ASP A 334 30.22 -13.14 54.63
CA ASP A 334 30.50 -11.93 53.86
C ASP A 334 29.29 -10.97 53.92
N ALA A 335 29.51 -9.74 54.40
CA ALA A 335 28.44 -8.80 54.68
C ALA A 335 28.09 -7.95 53.45
N PHE A 336 26.81 -7.91 53.08
CA PHE A 336 26.29 -7.05 52.01
C PHE A 336 26.16 -5.60 52.49
N PHE A 337 26.65 -4.65 51.69
CA PHE A 337 26.55 -3.22 52.03
C PHE A 337 26.13 -2.31 50.87
N MET A 338 26.03 -2.80 49.64
CA MET A 338 25.58 -1.97 48.51
C MET A 338 25.00 -2.78 47.37
N GLY A 339 23.82 -2.38 46.90
CA GLY A 339 23.19 -2.93 45.71
C GLY A 339 23.10 -1.87 44.61
N THR A 340 23.31 -2.26 43.36
CA THR A 340 23.09 -1.36 42.24
C THR A 340 22.52 -2.06 41.01
N ASN A 341 21.70 -1.31 40.28
CA ASN A 341 21.14 -1.74 39.01
C ASN A 341 21.90 -1.13 37.84
N SER A 342 22.22 -1.98 36.88
CA SER A 342 22.57 -1.61 35.51
C SER A 342 21.47 -2.10 34.57
N ILE A 343 21.63 -1.86 33.28
CA ILE A 343 20.73 -2.41 32.27
C ILE A 343 20.92 -3.93 32.21
N SER A 344 19.84 -4.68 32.48
CA SER A 344 19.77 -6.16 32.55
C SER A 344 20.63 -6.85 33.60
N HIS A 345 21.30 -6.11 34.49
CA HIS A 345 22.17 -6.68 35.52
C HIS A 345 21.91 -6.02 36.87
N CYS A 346 21.91 -6.80 37.94
CA CYS A 346 22.00 -6.31 39.31
C CYS A 346 23.34 -6.73 39.90
N ILE A 347 23.98 -5.82 40.63
CA ILE A 347 25.28 -6.06 41.26
C ILE A 347 25.11 -5.86 42.75
N PHE A 348 25.46 -6.89 43.50
CA PHE A 348 25.48 -6.89 44.95
C PHE A 348 26.94 -6.86 45.39
N VAL A 349 27.30 -5.84 46.16
CA VAL A 349 28.64 -5.67 46.70
C VAL A 349 28.62 -6.02 48.16
N CYS A 350 29.41 -7.04 48.48
CA CYS A 350 29.71 -7.47 49.84
C CYS A 350 31.14 -7.03 50.20
N GLU A 351 31.52 -7.14 51.47
CA GLU A 351 32.85 -6.73 51.96
C GLU A 351 33.99 -7.40 51.16
N LYS A 352 33.87 -8.70 50.85
CA LYS A 352 34.92 -9.49 50.18
C LYS A 352 34.48 -10.16 48.88
N SER A 353 33.27 -9.90 48.40
CA SER A 353 32.81 -10.46 47.15
C SER A 353 31.82 -9.57 46.42
N ILE A 354 31.69 -9.81 45.13
CA ILE A 354 30.63 -9.24 44.30
C ILE A 354 29.77 -10.37 43.77
N VAL A 355 28.46 -10.23 43.86
CA VAL A 355 27.51 -11.10 43.18
C VAL A 355 26.85 -10.33 42.05
N VAL A 356 27.02 -10.81 40.83
CA VAL A 356 26.39 -10.24 39.63
C VAL A 356 25.24 -11.14 39.23
N THR A 357 24.04 -10.58 39.11
CA THR A 357 22.88 -11.27 38.53
C THR A 357 22.55 -10.67 37.16
N LYS A 358 22.08 -11.52 36.25
CA LYS A 358 21.63 -11.18 34.91
C LYS A 358 20.30 -11.85 34.64
N GLU A 359 19.38 -11.12 34.02
CA GLU A 359 18.05 -11.62 33.68
C GLU A 359 18.15 -12.82 32.70
N ASN A 360 17.45 -13.92 33.00
CA ASN A 360 17.35 -15.09 32.12
C ASN A 360 16.00 -15.09 31.41
N HIS A 361 15.96 -14.59 30.17
CA HIS A 361 14.71 -14.49 29.40
C HIS A 361 14.43 -15.77 28.61
N LYS A 362 13.31 -16.42 28.92
CA LYS A 362 12.64 -17.38 28.03
C LYS A 362 11.36 -16.74 27.51
N ILE A 363 11.34 -16.35 26.24
CA ILE A 363 10.28 -15.53 25.64
C ILE A 363 8.88 -16.21 25.65
N ASN A 364 8.82 -17.53 25.83
CA ASN A 364 7.57 -18.30 25.83
C ASN A 364 7.04 -18.69 27.22
N GLU A 365 7.73 -18.33 28.31
CA GLU A 365 7.22 -18.57 29.67
C GLU A 365 6.37 -17.38 30.10
N ASN A 366 5.06 -17.45 29.87
CA ASN A 366 4.06 -16.55 30.48
C ASN A 366 3.88 -16.81 32.00
N ASP A 367 4.62 -17.78 32.55
CA ASP A 367 4.54 -18.19 33.95
C ASP A 367 5.53 -17.39 34.80
N GLY A 368 5.05 -16.82 35.90
CA GLY A 368 5.74 -15.87 36.79
C GLY A 368 7.01 -16.36 37.52
N ASN A 369 7.73 -17.35 36.99
CA ASN A 369 8.99 -17.89 37.49
C ASN A 369 10.18 -17.37 36.67
N VAL A 370 10.33 -16.05 36.59
CA VAL A 370 11.48 -15.44 35.91
C VAL A 370 12.76 -15.73 36.72
N GLN A 371 13.73 -16.39 36.09
CA GLN A 371 15.00 -16.75 36.71
C GLN A 371 16.09 -15.71 36.41
N GLU A 372 17.09 -15.63 37.29
CA GLU A 372 18.30 -14.85 37.08
C GLU A 372 19.52 -15.77 37.05
N LEU A 373 20.40 -15.57 36.07
CA LEU A 373 21.73 -16.14 36.09
C LEU A 373 22.58 -15.36 37.10
N TYR A 374 23.39 -16.03 37.91
CA TYR A 374 24.29 -15.35 38.83
C TYR A 374 25.69 -15.95 38.87
N CYS A 375 26.66 -15.11 39.21
CA CYS A 375 28.02 -15.52 39.56
C CYS A 375 28.50 -14.80 40.83
N ILE A 376 29.39 -15.44 41.58
CA ILE A 376 30.01 -14.89 42.79
C ILE A 376 31.50 -14.73 42.51
N ILE A 377 32.04 -13.57 42.83
CA ILE A 377 33.43 -13.20 42.56
C ILE A 377 34.09 -12.80 43.88
N PRO A 378 34.97 -13.63 44.45
CA PRO A 378 35.69 -13.31 45.67
C PRO A 378 36.86 -12.36 45.41
N PHE A 379 37.20 -11.57 46.42
CA PHE A 379 38.34 -10.67 46.47
C PHE A 379 39.13 -10.92 47.77
N ASP A 380 40.45 -10.76 47.71
CA ASP A 380 41.33 -10.91 48.88
C ASP A 380 41.37 -9.66 49.76
N CYS A 381 40.81 -8.55 49.27
CA CYS A 381 40.77 -7.25 49.94
C CYS A 381 39.35 -6.70 50.04
N ASP A 382 39.18 -5.73 50.95
CA ASP A 382 37.88 -5.13 51.21
C ASP A 382 37.45 -4.21 50.06
N LEU A 383 36.18 -4.32 49.66
CA LEU A 383 35.58 -3.49 48.62
C LEU A 383 35.02 -2.19 49.23
N LEU A 384 35.23 -1.07 48.54
CA LEU A 384 34.85 0.26 49.05
C LEU A 384 33.61 0.83 48.34
N SER A 385 33.60 0.77 47.01
CA SER A 385 32.48 1.29 46.23
C SER A 385 32.44 0.69 44.83
N LEU A 386 31.26 0.72 44.21
CA LEU A 386 31.05 0.34 42.83
C LEU A 386 30.06 1.32 42.19
N SER A 387 30.32 1.68 40.95
CA SER A 387 29.45 2.56 40.17
C SER A 387 29.20 2.00 38.77
N ASN A 388 28.01 2.24 38.24
CA ASN A 388 27.61 1.80 36.91
C ASN A 388 27.64 2.98 35.95
N LYS A 389 28.26 2.78 34.78
CA LYS A 389 28.08 3.71 33.65
C LYS A 389 26.79 3.36 32.93
N LEU A 390 25.86 4.32 32.85
CA LEU A 390 24.63 4.13 32.10
C LEU A 390 24.83 4.60 30.64
N PRO A 391 24.38 3.84 29.63
CA PRO A 391 24.51 4.26 28.24
C PRO A 391 23.62 5.47 27.98
N ASN A 392 24.08 6.43 27.19
CA ASN A 392 23.31 7.63 26.85
C ASN A 392 22.25 7.37 25.76
N ILE A 393 21.27 6.53 26.06
CA ILE A 393 20.13 6.20 25.18
C ILE A 393 18.81 6.81 25.67
N PRO A 394 17.86 7.09 24.77
CA PRO A 394 16.50 7.44 25.15
C PRO A 394 15.81 6.25 25.84
N PRO A 395 14.89 6.51 26.79
CA PRO A 395 14.15 5.44 27.47
C PRO A 395 13.25 4.69 26.47
N THR A 396 13.22 3.37 26.58
CA THR A 396 12.31 2.48 25.83
C THR A 396 11.92 1.30 26.72
N LYS A 397 10.75 0.70 26.46
CA LYS A 397 10.22 -0.41 27.27
C LYS A 397 11.15 -1.64 27.27
N LEU A 398 11.95 -1.80 26.22
CA LEU A 398 12.87 -2.92 26.01
C LEU A 398 14.34 -2.59 26.30
N VAL A 399 14.67 -1.40 26.82
CA VAL A 399 16.07 -1.08 27.16
C VAL A 399 16.67 -2.17 28.06
N ASN A 400 15.87 -2.76 28.94
CA ASN A 400 16.32 -3.79 29.87
C ASN A 400 16.35 -5.22 29.27
N HIS A 401 15.93 -5.45 28.02
CA HIS A 401 15.92 -6.79 27.44
C HIS A 401 17.25 -7.10 26.71
N PRO A 402 18.06 -8.06 27.19
CA PRO A 402 19.41 -8.32 26.68
C PRO A 402 19.46 -8.76 25.22
N LEU A 403 18.45 -9.49 24.73
CA LEU A 403 18.41 -9.88 23.32
C LEU A 403 18.06 -8.69 22.40
N PHE A 404 17.49 -7.61 22.93
CA PHE A 404 17.15 -6.42 22.15
C PHE A 404 18.31 -5.43 22.12
N TRP A 405 18.77 -4.99 23.31
CA TRP A 405 19.75 -3.90 23.38
C TRP A 405 21.14 -4.28 22.87
N GLN A 406 21.50 -5.57 22.86
CA GLN A 406 22.79 -6.04 22.32
C GLN A 406 22.99 -5.67 20.83
N HIS A 407 21.90 -5.42 20.10
CA HIS A 407 21.94 -4.98 18.71
C HIS A 407 22.12 -3.47 18.55
N ILE A 408 21.90 -2.69 19.62
CA ILE A 408 21.84 -1.22 19.58
C ILE A 408 23.12 -0.60 20.15
N PHE A 409 23.58 -1.09 21.31
CA PHE A 409 24.77 -0.56 21.99
C PHE A 409 25.57 -1.65 22.70
N SER A 410 26.84 -1.35 22.99
CA SER A 410 27.71 -2.24 23.77
C SER A 410 27.45 -2.09 25.27
N PRO A 411 27.54 -3.17 26.06
CA PRO A 411 27.41 -3.09 27.51
C PRO A 411 28.41 -2.08 28.06
N GLN A 412 27.94 -1.22 28.97
CA GLN A 412 28.78 -0.23 29.62
C GLN A 412 29.51 -0.87 30.80
N PRO A 413 30.79 -0.52 31.04
CA PRO A 413 31.53 -1.06 32.16
C PRO A 413 31.01 -0.52 33.50
N SER A 414 31.26 -1.28 34.56
CA SER A 414 31.15 -0.80 35.94
C SER A 414 32.54 -0.60 36.52
N PHE A 415 32.67 0.39 37.40
CA PHE A 415 33.95 0.72 38.02
C PHE A 415 33.92 0.31 39.49
N LEU A 416 34.90 -0.49 39.90
CA LEU A 416 35.06 -1.01 41.25
C LEU A 416 36.28 -0.38 41.90
N ILE A 417 36.12 0.00 43.17
CA ILE A 417 37.19 0.51 44.02
C ILE A 417 37.33 -0.42 45.22
N SER A 418 38.53 -0.97 45.41
CA SER A 418 38.96 -1.76 46.57
C SER A 418 39.97 -0.97 47.40
N VAL A 419 40.41 -1.52 48.53
CA VAL A 419 41.50 -0.94 49.33
C VAL A 419 42.84 -0.93 48.55
N ASP A 420 43.05 -1.88 47.64
CA ASP A 420 44.32 -2.02 46.90
C ASP A 420 44.37 -1.17 45.62
N GLY A 421 43.21 -0.81 45.06
CA GLY A 421 43.15 0.01 43.85
C GLY A 421 41.79 0.01 43.17
N THR A 422 41.82 0.21 41.85
CA THR A 422 40.62 0.25 41.00
C THR A 422 40.62 -0.86 39.96
N ARG A 423 39.44 -1.41 39.67
CA ARG A 423 39.20 -2.43 38.65
C ARG A 423 37.99 -2.07 37.79
N ILE A 424 37.98 -2.54 36.55
CA ILE A 424 36.88 -2.34 35.61
C ILE A 424 36.18 -3.69 35.39
N LEU A 425 34.86 -3.71 35.60
CA LEU A 425 33.99 -4.84 35.31
C LEU A 425 33.40 -4.66 33.92
N ASN A 426 33.69 -5.59 33.02
CA ASN A 426 33.17 -5.62 31.66
C ASN A 426 32.14 -6.75 31.52
N PHE A 427 30.88 -6.39 31.32
CA PHE A 427 29.79 -7.36 31.16
C PHE A 427 29.78 -7.97 29.76
N ARG A 428 29.46 -9.27 29.67
CA ARG A 428 29.34 -9.97 28.39
C ARG A 428 27.90 -9.94 27.84
N PRO A 429 27.70 -9.48 26.60
CA PRO A 429 26.40 -9.55 25.94
C PRO A 429 26.07 -10.99 25.56
N SER A 430 24.78 -11.29 25.37
CA SER A 430 24.32 -12.67 25.16
C SER A 430 24.88 -13.31 23.88
N TYR A 431 25.14 -12.55 22.81
CA TYR A 431 25.76 -13.08 21.59
C TYR A 431 27.21 -13.57 21.78
N GLU A 432 27.96 -13.08 22.77
CA GLU A 432 29.35 -13.54 23.02
C GLU A 432 29.39 -14.94 23.63
N LYS A 433 28.33 -15.33 24.35
CA LYS A 433 28.19 -16.71 24.83
C LYS A 433 28.17 -17.70 23.67
N LEU A 434 27.53 -17.34 22.56
CA LEU A 434 27.57 -18.13 21.31
C LEU A 434 28.98 -18.24 20.74
N ALA A 435 29.79 -17.19 20.91
CA ALA A 435 31.14 -17.14 20.38
C ALA A 435 32.07 -18.18 21.03
N VAL A 436 31.85 -18.50 22.31
CA VAL A 436 32.60 -19.53 23.04
C VAL A 436 32.28 -20.91 22.44
N PHE A 437 31.00 -21.28 22.36
CA PHE A 437 30.59 -22.58 21.82
C PHE A 437 30.99 -22.82 20.35
N ILE A 438 31.00 -21.77 19.52
CA ILE A 438 31.41 -21.87 18.10
C ILE A 438 32.93 -22.10 17.93
N ASN A 439 33.74 -21.77 18.96
CA ASN A 439 35.19 -21.95 18.93
C ASN A 439 35.62 -23.38 19.29
N ASP A 440 34.90 -24.05 20.19
CA ASP A 440 35.39 -25.24 20.87
C ASP A 440 35.03 -26.57 20.18
N GLU A 441 34.17 -26.56 19.15
CA GLU A 441 33.72 -27.80 18.51
C GLU A 441 34.18 -28.02 17.06
N GLU A 442 34.57 -29.28 16.77
CA GLU A 442 34.69 -29.83 15.41
C GLU A 442 33.31 -30.15 14.79
N ASN A 443 32.29 -30.39 15.62
CA ASN A 443 30.90 -30.54 15.20
C ASN A 443 30.17 -29.20 15.18
N ILE A 444 29.37 -28.96 14.14
CA ILE A 444 28.68 -27.67 13.94
C ILE A 444 27.49 -27.51 14.91
N ILE A 445 26.89 -28.61 15.38
CA ILE A 445 25.72 -28.60 16.27
C ILE A 445 26.04 -29.40 17.52
N SER A 446 26.48 -28.70 18.57
CA SER A 446 26.60 -29.26 19.92
C SER A 446 25.22 -29.44 20.56
N LYS A 447 25.16 -30.27 21.61
CA LYS A 447 23.96 -30.36 22.44
C LYS A 447 23.66 -29.02 23.12
N GLU A 448 24.67 -28.28 23.57
CA GLU A 448 24.45 -26.96 24.18
C GLU A 448 23.92 -25.93 23.16
N ILE A 449 24.41 -25.95 21.92
CA ILE A 449 23.92 -25.09 20.84
C ILE A 449 22.45 -25.40 20.53
N TYR A 450 22.09 -26.68 20.46
CA TYR A 450 20.71 -27.09 20.28
C TYR A 450 19.83 -26.64 21.45
N ASP A 451 20.26 -26.87 22.70
CA ASP A 451 19.52 -26.45 23.90
C ASP A 451 19.35 -24.92 23.96
N LEU A 452 20.34 -24.14 23.51
CA LEU A 452 20.24 -22.67 23.38
C LEU A 452 19.27 -22.22 22.28
N ALA A 453 19.18 -22.97 21.18
CA ALA A 453 18.34 -22.63 20.03
C ALA A 453 16.90 -23.14 20.16
N LYS A 454 16.68 -24.23 20.90
CA LYS A 454 15.41 -24.98 20.98
C LYS A 454 14.23 -24.13 21.43
N ASP A 455 14.45 -23.22 22.37
CA ASP A 455 13.37 -22.39 22.94
C ASP A 455 13.00 -21.22 22.01
N ASN A 456 13.95 -20.68 21.23
CA ASN A 456 13.69 -19.58 20.30
C ASN A 456 14.78 -19.47 19.20
N ILE A 457 14.55 -20.16 18.09
CA ILE A 457 15.52 -20.27 16.99
C ILE A 457 15.71 -18.96 16.22
N ASP A 458 14.66 -18.14 16.09
CA ASP A 458 14.72 -16.87 15.36
C ASP A 458 15.62 -15.85 16.07
N GLU A 459 15.51 -15.77 17.40
CA GLU A 459 16.37 -14.92 18.25
C GLU A 459 17.82 -15.42 18.28
N PHE A 460 17.98 -16.73 18.29
CA PHE A 460 19.28 -17.38 18.17
C PHE A 460 19.96 -16.97 16.84
N PHE A 461 19.23 -17.00 15.72
CA PHE A 461 19.74 -16.56 14.42
C PHE A 461 20.06 -15.07 14.38
N ALA A 462 19.21 -14.20 14.93
CA ALA A 462 19.51 -12.78 15.02
C ALA A 462 20.81 -12.51 15.80
N SER A 463 21.02 -13.24 16.91
CA SER A 463 22.24 -13.16 17.73
C SER A 463 23.48 -13.72 17.02
N ALA A 464 23.35 -14.83 16.28
CA ALA A 464 24.42 -15.40 15.46
C ALA A 464 24.82 -14.47 14.30
N LEU A 465 23.85 -13.79 13.67
CA LEU A 465 24.12 -12.77 12.65
C LEU A 465 24.86 -11.56 13.24
N LEU A 466 24.50 -11.13 14.45
CA LEU A 466 25.21 -10.08 15.18
C LEU A 466 26.65 -10.50 15.47
N LEU A 467 26.87 -11.73 15.97
CA LEU A 467 28.21 -12.27 16.20
C LEU A 467 29.04 -12.30 14.90
N ALA A 468 28.45 -12.76 13.79
CA ALA A 468 29.11 -12.77 12.48
C ALA A 468 29.54 -11.37 12.00
N THR A 469 28.86 -10.32 12.46
CA THR A 469 29.21 -8.93 12.14
C THR A 469 30.31 -8.40 13.04
N LYS A 470 30.25 -8.69 14.35
CA LYS A 470 31.25 -8.21 15.32
C LYS A 470 32.56 -9.00 15.26
N GLN A 471 32.51 -10.28 14.90
CA GLN A 471 33.66 -11.19 14.78
C GLN A 471 33.72 -11.81 13.37
N PRO A 472 34.33 -11.10 12.39
CA PRO A 472 34.37 -11.55 10.99
C PRO A 472 35.05 -12.91 10.77
N ASN A 473 35.97 -13.29 11.65
CA ASN A 473 36.64 -14.59 11.64
C ASN A 473 35.68 -15.78 11.90
N LYS A 474 34.55 -15.55 12.58
CA LYS A 474 33.54 -16.59 12.88
C LYS A 474 32.36 -16.57 11.92
N LYS A 475 32.34 -15.65 10.96
CA LYS A 475 31.24 -15.42 10.03
C LYS A 475 30.80 -16.69 9.31
N GLU A 476 31.72 -17.42 8.69
CA GLU A 476 31.39 -18.62 7.91
C GLU A 476 30.75 -19.71 8.78
N LYS A 477 31.31 -19.95 9.97
CA LYS A 477 30.74 -20.89 10.95
C LYS A 477 29.33 -20.49 11.38
N CYS A 478 29.09 -19.20 11.64
CA CYS A 478 27.76 -18.71 12.03
C CYS A 478 26.72 -18.91 10.92
N LEU A 479 27.08 -18.61 9.67
CA LEU A 479 26.18 -18.79 8.52
C LEU A 479 25.87 -20.27 8.25
N LEU A 480 26.88 -21.13 8.40
CA LEU A 480 26.73 -22.58 8.28
C LEU A 480 25.80 -23.12 9.38
N LEU A 481 26.00 -22.67 10.62
CA LEU A 481 25.15 -23.02 11.76
C LEU A 481 23.68 -22.62 11.54
N ILE A 482 23.44 -21.39 11.08
CA ILE A 482 22.09 -20.92 10.75
C ILE A 482 21.46 -21.81 9.66
N MET A 483 22.21 -22.14 8.62
CA MET A 483 21.70 -23.01 7.54
C MET A 483 21.31 -24.40 8.07
N THR A 484 22.19 -25.05 8.85
CA THR A 484 21.93 -26.42 9.32
C THR A 484 20.79 -26.49 10.32
N LEU A 485 20.72 -25.55 11.28
CA LEU A 485 19.63 -25.52 12.26
C LEU A 485 18.29 -25.14 11.66
N ALA A 486 18.26 -24.23 10.67
CA ALA A 486 17.02 -23.86 9.98
C ALA A 486 16.40 -25.09 9.28
N GLN A 487 17.24 -25.86 8.58
CA GLN A 487 16.81 -27.06 7.87
C GLN A 487 16.25 -28.14 8.80
N GLN A 488 16.94 -28.42 9.90
CA GLN A 488 16.49 -29.43 10.87
C GLN A 488 15.12 -29.09 11.48
N ASN A 489 14.87 -27.81 11.79
CA ASN A 489 13.62 -27.39 12.44
C ASN A 489 12.47 -27.22 11.44
N GLU A 490 12.73 -26.92 10.18
CA GLU A 490 11.70 -26.86 9.14
C GLU A 490 11.13 -28.24 8.79
N GLU A 491 11.95 -29.28 8.78
CA GLU A 491 11.47 -30.66 8.65
C GLU A 491 10.47 -31.02 9.77
N VAL A 492 10.66 -30.47 10.97
CA VAL A 492 9.77 -30.67 12.13
C VAL A 492 8.52 -29.80 12.06
N GLN A 493 8.63 -28.54 11.62
CA GLN A 493 7.49 -27.61 11.53
C GLN A 493 6.49 -27.96 10.41
N ILE A 494 6.99 -28.42 9.25
CA ILE A 494 6.15 -28.90 8.13
C ILE A 494 5.27 -30.08 8.58
N ALA A 495 5.68 -30.84 9.60
CA ALA A 495 4.90 -31.91 10.18
C ALA A 495 3.79 -31.44 11.15
N GLN A 496 3.79 -30.18 11.60
CA GLN A 496 2.98 -29.73 12.75
C GLN A 496 2.01 -28.56 12.48
N THR A 497 2.25 -27.64 11.53
CA THR A 497 1.37 -26.46 11.34
C THR A 497 1.31 -25.91 9.92
N ASN A 498 0.13 -25.42 9.53
CA ASN A 498 -0.21 -24.86 8.20
C ASN A 498 -0.27 -23.31 8.18
N ASN A 499 0.37 -22.60 9.11
CA ASN A 499 0.27 -21.13 9.20
C ASN A 499 1.64 -20.43 9.34
N ASN A 500 1.83 -19.45 8.46
CA ASN A 500 2.94 -18.49 8.27
C ASN A 500 4.24 -19.03 7.64
N ASN A 501 4.35 -18.81 6.31
CA ASN A 501 5.38 -19.24 5.37
C ASN A 501 6.68 -18.41 5.41
N LEU A 502 7.29 -18.17 6.57
CA LEU A 502 8.59 -17.46 6.65
C LEU A 502 9.69 -18.43 7.11
N HIS A 503 10.75 -18.60 6.32
CA HIS A 503 11.90 -19.42 6.70
C HIS A 503 12.59 -18.82 7.94
N PHE A 504 13.01 -19.64 8.90
CA PHE A 504 13.57 -19.15 10.17
C PHE A 504 14.78 -18.23 9.96
N ALA A 505 15.66 -18.52 8.98
CA ALA A 505 16.77 -17.61 8.69
C ALA A 505 16.28 -16.24 8.17
N SER A 506 15.20 -16.19 7.36
CA SER A 506 14.59 -14.94 6.90
C SER A 506 14.05 -14.14 8.09
N SER A 507 13.39 -14.80 9.04
CA SER A 507 12.97 -14.19 10.32
C SER A 507 14.16 -13.61 11.09
N GLY A 508 15.27 -14.35 11.22
CA GLY A 508 16.48 -13.88 11.90
C GLY A 508 17.09 -12.62 11.27
N PHE A 509 17.14 -12.53 9.93
CA PHE A 509 17.56 -11.32 9.24
C PHE A 509 16.60 -10.14 9.48
N LEU A 510 15.29 -10.39 9.43
CA LEU A 510 14.27 -9.36 9.65
C LEU A 510 14.25 -8.84 11.09
N ILE A 511 14.39 -9.70 12.09
CA ILE A 511 14.51 -9.30 13.50
C ILE A 511 15.74 -8.41 13.69
N ARG A 512 16.89 -8.79 13.11
CA ARG A 512 18.08 -7.95 13.24
C ARG A 512 17.91 -6.60 12.52
N LEU A 513 17.34 -6.60 11.32
CA LEU A 513 17.07 -5.37 10.57
C LEU A 513 16.07 -4.47 11.32
N SER A 514 15.04 -5.06 11.92
CA SER A 514 14.01 -4.33 12.67
C SER A 514 14.58 -3.66 13.91
N ARG A 515 15.48 -4.32 14.65
CA ARG A 515 16.19 -3.74 15.80
C ARG A 515 17.16 -2.63 15.43
N ILE A 516 17.85 -2.77 14.29
CA ILE A 516 18.69 -1.69 13.74
C ILE A 516 17.83 -0.45 13.46
N LEU A 517 16.63 -0.62 12.91
CA LEU A 517 15.74 0.48 12.51
C LEU A 517 14.82 0.99 13.62
N ALA A 518 14.69 0.26 14.74
CA ALA A 518 13.67 0.51 15.77
C ALA A 518 13.67 1.96 16.30
N GLY A 519 14.85 2.58 16.39
CA GLY A 519 15.00 3.97 16.88
C GLY A 519 14.44 5.04 15.94
N ILE A 520 14.37 4.76 14.63
CA ILE A 520 13.95 5.71 13.59
C ILE A 520 12.65 5.31 12.88
N TRP A 521 12.24 4.03 12.95
CA TRP A 521 11.14 3.48 12.16
C TRP A 521 9.79 4.14 12.42
N SER A 522 9.51 4.45 13.69
CA SER A 522 8.24 5.06 14.14
C SER A 522 8.30 6.58 14.30
N GLN A 523 9.30 7.22 13.69
CA GLN A 523 9.49 8.66 13.79
C GLN A 523 9.33 9.31 12.41
N PRO A 524 8.77 10.52 12.32
CA PRO A 524 8.85 11.32 11.10
C PRO A 524 10.29 11.82 10.90
N ILE A 525 10.66 12.05 9.64
CA ILE A 525 12.02 12.48 9.27
C ILE A 525 12.30 13.89 9.77
N PHE A 526 11.36 14.82 9.56
CA PHE A 526 11.49 16.20 9.98
C PHE A 526 10.55 16.50 11.15
N LYS A 527 11.01 17.37 12.05
CA LYS A 527 10.25 17.89 13.18
C LYS A 527 10.21 19.41 13.11
N GLU A 528 9.08 19.99 13.49
CA GLU A 528 8.92 21.42 13.67
C GLU A 528 9.48 21.84 15.04
N LYS A 529 10.46 22.76 15.05
CA LYS A 529 11.11 23.22 16.28
C LYS A 529 10.40 24.42 16.90
N ASN A 530 10.05 25.39 16.06
CA ASN A 530 9.26 26.61 16.31
C ASN A 530 8.28 26.79 15.13
N GLU A 531 7.22 27.59 15.26
CA GLU A 531 6.12 27.81 14.26
C GLU A 531 6.56 28.14 12.81
N ASP A 532 7.87 28.23 12.53
CA ASP A 532 8.42 28.54 11.20
C ASP A 532 9.72 27.82 10.82
N LEU A 533 10.24 26.86 11.60
CA LEU A 533 11.52 26.20 11.31
C LEU A 533 11.46 24.67 11.45
N PHE A 534 11.75 23.98 10.36
CA PHE A 534 11.89 22.52 10.29
C PHE A 534 13.35 22.09 10.41
N GLU A 535 13.59 21.04 11.18
CA GLU A 535 14.90 20.37 11.26
C GLU A 535 14.72 18.85 11.16
N ILE A 536 15.77 18.13 10.76
CA ILE A 536 15.79 16.67 10.87
C ILE A 536 15.61 16.28 12.33
N ASN A 537 14.72 15.31 12.57
CA ASN A 537 14.38 14.83 13.90
C ASN A 537 15.65 14.35 14.64
N GLU A 538 15.81 14.78 15.90
CA GLU A 538 17.02 14.50 16.69
C GLU A 538 17.35 13.01 16.82
N ARG A 539 16.35 12.13 16.70
CA ARG A 539 16.53 10.67 16.72
C ARG A 539 17.44 10.16 15.59
N TYR A 540 17.47 10.84 14.45
CA TYR A 540 18.38 10.54 13.35
C TYR A 540 19.79 11.08 13.62
N LYS A 541 19.91 12.22 14.31
CA LYS A 541 21.19 12.89 14.61
C LYS A 541 21.97 12.25 15.75
N LYS A 542 21.29 11.94 16.86
CA LYS A 542 21.87 11.44 18.13
C LYS A 542 21.82 9.91 18.25
N SER A 543 21.75 9.18 17.14
CA SER A 543 21.76 7.72 17.18
C SER A 543 23.13 7.21 17.63
N GLN A 544 23.18 6.37 18.66
CA GLN A 544 24.40 5.63 19.03
C GLN A 544 24.80 4.62 17.95
N LEU A 545 23.84 4.16 17.16
CA LEU A 545 24.04 3.18 16.11
C LEU A 545 24.22 3.87 14.76
N ASN A 546 25.33 3.56 14.08
CA ASN A 546 25.53 3.94 12.69
C ASN A 546 24.69 3.01 11.79
N HIS A 547 23.44 3.40 11.55
CA HIS A 547 22.45 2.62 10.81
C HIS A 547 22.98 2.19 9.43
N TYR A 548 23.66 3.09 8.71
CA TYR A 548 24.25 2.78 7.42
C TYR A 548 25.26 1.62 7.49
N LYS A 549 26.23 1.69 8.43
CA LYS A 549 27.25 0.64 8.58
C LYS A 549 26.65 -0.71 8.97
N GLU A 550 25.69 -0.73 9.90
CA GLU A 550 25.07 -1.97 10.37
C GLU A 550 24.14 -2.60 9.31
N ILE A 551 23.37 -1.81 8.56
CA ILE A 551 22.54 -2.31 7.44
C ILE A 551 23.42 -2.88 6.34
N MET A 552 24.51 -2.19 5.96
CA MET A 552 25.44 -2.69 4.93
C MET A 552 26.17 -3.96 5.36
N ALA A 553 26.52 -4.09 6.64
CA ALA A 553 27.09 -5.32 7.17
C ALA A 553 26.09 -6.48 7.13
N LEU A 554 24.83 -6.23 7.49
CA LEU A 554 23.76 -7.22 7.42
C LEU A 554 23.44 -7.64 5.98
N LYS A 555 23.43 -6.67 5.04
CA LYS A 555 23.29 -6.90 3.60
C LYS A 555 24.35 -7.85 3.08
N LYS A 556 25.62 -7.60 3.42
CA LYS A 556 26.73 -8.48 3.04
C LYS A 556 26.53 -9.91 3.56
N LEU A 557 26.13 -10.06 4.83
CA LEU A 557 25.81 -11.38 5.40
C LEU A 557 24.64 -12.06 4.69
N CYS A 558 23.63 -11.30 4.26
CA CYS A 558 22.48 -11.81 3.50
C CYS A 558 22.93 -12.35 2.13
N ASP A 559 23.81 -11.63 1.42
CA ASP A 559 24.37 -12.09 0.15
C ASP A 559 25.21 -13.36 0.34
N ASP A 560 26.09 -13.38 1.34
CA ASP A 560 26.98 -14.50 1.62
C ASP A 560 26.18 -15.75 2.00
N TYR A 561 25.12 -15.58 2.79
CA TYR A 561 24.19 -16.65 3.15
C TYR A 561 23.44 -17.18 1.92
N PHE A 562 22.96 -16.29 1.05
CA PHE A 562 22.31 -16.67 -0.20
C PHE A 562 23.23 -17.44 -1.15
N ILE A 563 24.50 -17.02 -1.27
CA ILE A 563 25.53 -17.74 -2.02
C ILE A 563 25.77 -19.13 -1.43
N LEU A 564 25.83 -19.24 -0.11
CA LEU A 564 26.02 -20.49 0.61
C LEU A 564 24.84 -21.45 0.40
N LEU A 565 23.60 -20.98 0.56
CA LEU A 565 22.39 -21.75 0.25
C LEU A 565 22.37 -22.23 -1.20
N ARG A 566 22.71 -21.37 -2.16
CA ARG A 566 22.73 -21.70 -3.59
C ARG A 566 23.75 -22.78 -3.94
N LYS A 567 24.90 -22.82 -3.26
CA LYS A 567 25.96 -23.81 -3.46
C LYS A 567 25.71 -25.12 -2.71
N SER A 568 24.90 -25.09 -1.66
CA SER A 568 24.60 -26.27 -0.84
C SER A 568 23.74 -27.29 -1.60
N SER A 569 23.84 -28.57 -1.23
CA SER A 569 22.98 -29.64 -1.75
C SER A 569 21.62 -29.71 -1.06
N VAL A 570 21.29 -28.74 -0.21
CA VAL A 570 20.10 -28.82 0.64
C VAL A 570 18.86 -28.31 -0.09
N LYS A 571 17.70 -28.84 0.30
CA LYS A 571 16.40 -28.41 -0.22
C LYS A 571 16.24 -26.91 0.01
N LYS A 572 15.98 -26.19 -1.08
CA LYS A 572 15.77 -24.73 -1.02
C LYS A 572 14.44 -24.43 -0.33
N PRO A 573 14.41 -23.40 0.53
CA PRO A 573 13.19 -23.01 1.20
C PRO A 573 12.18 -22.39 0.22
N LEU A 574 10.91 -22.35 0.64
CA LEU A 574 9.81 -21.80 -0.15
C LEU A 574 10.02 -20.32 -0.49
N ASP A 575 10.70 -19.57 0.37
CA ASP A 575 11.02 -18.15 0.22
C ASP A 575 12.47 -17.91 -0.25
N PHE A 576 13.09 -18.86 -0.97
CA PHE A 576 14.47 -18.72 -1.45
C PHE A 576 14.74 -17.43 -2.24
N ASP A 577 13.78 -16.98 -3.04
CA ASP A 577 13.90 -15.75 -3.85
C ASP A 577 13.77 -14.46 -3.01
N ARG A 578 13.47 -14.58 -1.71
CA ARG A 578 13.34 -13.46 -0.77
C ARG A 578 14.68 -12.85 -0.36
N PHE A 579 15.76 -13.64 -0.27
CA PHE A 579 17.06 -13.11 0.16
C PHE A 579 17.61 -12.03 -0.78
N PRO A 580 17.53 -12.17 -2.12
CA PRO A 580 17.81 -11.08 -3.06
C PRO A 580 16.92 -9.85 -2.84
N LEU A 581 15.62 -10.02 -2.64
CA LEU A 581 14.69 -8.91 -2.38
C LEU A 581 15.05 -8.16 -1.10
N LEU A 582 15.36 -8.89 -0.03
CA LEU A 582 15.79 -8.33 1.25
C LEU A 582 17.12 -7.58 1.11
N SER A 583 18.08 -8.13 0.36
CA SER A 583 19.35 -7.47 0.05
C SER A 583 19.15 -6.16 -0.70
N ASN A 584 18.29 -6.15 -1.73
CA ASN A 584 17.95 -4.93 -2.48
C ASN A 584 17.25 -3.89 -1.60
N TYR A 585 16.33 -4.33 -0.74
CA TYR A 585 15.64 -3.44 0.20
C TYR A 585 16.61 -2.81 1.21
N MET A 586 17.60 -3.56 1.73
CA MET A 586 18.66 -3.02 2.58
C MET A 586 19.53 -1.97 1.86
N VAL A 587 19.76 -2.12 0.55
CA VAL A 587 20.45 -1.10 -0.26
C VAL A 587 19.61 0.17 -0.38
N SER A 588 18.31 0.04 -0.66
CA SER A 588 17.41 1.20 -0.72
C SER A 588 17.34 1.95 0.62
N LEU A 589 17.27 1.22 1.74
CA LEU A 589 17.32 1.80 3.08
C LEU A 589 18.66 2.49 3.37
N SER A 590 19.78 1.87 3.02
CA SER A 590 21.10 2.45 3.27
C SER A 590 21.32 3.72 2.44
N ASN A 591 20.89 3.74 1.18
CA ASN A 591 20.87 4.93 0.33
C ASN A 591 20.00 6.04 0.93
N THR A 592 18.81 5.70 1.42
CA THR A 592 17.90 6.67 2.07
C THR A 592 18.55 7.30 3.31
N ILE A 593 19.16 6.49 4.19
CA ILE A 593 19.81 7.00 5.39
C ILE A 593 21.03 7.86 5.05
N ARG A 594 21.81 7.46 4.03
CA ARG A 594 22.96 8.23 3.56
C ARG A 594 22.54 9.58 2.98
N PHE A 595 21.47 9.60 2.19
CA PHE A 595 20.84 10.83 1.70
C PHE A 595 20.44 11.74 2.87
N LEU A 596 19.80 11.22 3.92
CA LEU A 596 19.44 12.01 5.11
C LEU A 596 20.66 12.59 5.84
N ASN A 597 21.75 11.84 5.97
CA ASN A 597 22.99 12.34 6.56
C ASN A 597 23.62 13.49 5.73
N ILE A 598 23.44 13.47 4.41
CA ILE A 598 23.88 14.56 3.53
C ILE A 598 22.96 15.78 3.68
N ILE A 599 21.64 15.58 3.70
CA ILE A 599 20.64 16.65 3.90
C ILE A 599 20.78 17.31 5.26
N GLU A 600 21.26 16.61 6.28
CA GLU A 600 21.56 17.20 7.60
C GLU A 600 22.54 18.38 7.52
N LYS A 601 23.45 18.38 6.55
CA LYS A 601 24.43 19.46 6.36
C LYS A 601 23.84 20.73 5.73
N VAL A 602 22.60 20.66 5.22
CA VAL A 602 21.91 21.80 4.60
C VAL A 602 21.40 22.76 5.68
N ASP A 603 21.49 24.08 5.44
CA ASP A 603 20.93 25.09 6.33
C ASP A 603 19.41 24.86 6.55
N ASN A 604 19.00 24.73 7.81
CA ASN A 604 17.61 24.54 8.23
C ASN A 604 16.66 25.61 7.63
N LYS A 605 17.13 26.83 7.38
CA LYS A 605 16.31 27.88 6.72
C LYS A 605 16.00 27.54 5.27
N VAL A 606 16.96 26.98 4.53
CA VAL A 606 16.77 26.52 3.15
C VAL A 606 15.84 25.31 3.13
N LEU A 607 16.09 24.35 4.02
CA LEU A 607 15.26 23.15 4.18
C LEU A 607 13.79 23.51 4.46
N THR A 608 13.55 24.45 5.38
CA THR A 608 12.20 24.91 5.72
C THR A 608 11.50 25.54 4.52
N LYS A 609 12.19 26.40 3.77
CA LYS A 609 11.62 27.00 2.55
C LYS A 609 11.28 25.94 1.50
N ALA A 610 12.17 24.97 1.28
CA ALA A 610 11.93 23.87 0.36
C ALA A 610 10.72 23.04 0.80
N LEU A 611 10.66 22.60 2.06
CA LEU A 611 9.52 21.85 2.61
C LEU A 611 8.20 22.62 2.48
N LYS A 612 8.19 23.93 2.69
CA LYS A 612 7.01 24.80 2.55
C LYS A 612 6.53 25.00 1.10
N GLU A 613 7.31 24.62 0.09
CA GLU A 613 6.93 24.71 -1.32
C GLU A 613 6.59 23.34 -1.94
N ILE A 614 6.92 22.23 -1.27
CA ILE A 614 6.53 20.88 -1.69
C ILE A 614 5.02 20.69 -1.56
N ASP A 615 4.40 19.96 -2.49
CA ASP A 615 2.99 19.56 -2.43
C ASP A 615 2.64 18.94 -1.06
N LEU A 616 1.49 19.31 -0.52
CA LEU A 616 1.00 18.90 0.79
C LEU A 616 1.06 17.37 0.97
N LYS A 617 0.80 16.57 -0.07
CA LYS A 617 0.85 15.09 0.00
C LYS A 617 2.25 14.55 0.32
N TYR A 618 3.30 15.09 -0.31
CA TYR A 618 4.68 14.68 -0.09
C TYR A 618 5.23 15.31 1.20
N ARG A 619 4.83 16.54 1.50
CA ARG A 619 5.18 17.20 2.76
C ARG A 619 4.67 16.43 3.98
N ASN A 620 3.42 15.98 3.95
CA ASN A 620 2.85 15.15 5.01
C ASN A 620 3.64 13.84 5.17
N ARG A 621 4.08 13.22 4.06
CA ARG A 621 4.93 12.01 4.13
C ARG A 621 6.24 12.23 4.89
N LEU A 622 6.82 13.43 4.80
CA LEU A 622 8.11 13.76 5.40
C LEU A 622 8.02 14.27 6.86
N ILE A 623 6.91 14.94 7.22
CA ILE A 623 6.77 15.65 8.50
C ILE A 623 5.85 14.92 9.48
N THR A 624 4.76 14.29 9.02
CA THR A 624 3.73 13.73 9.91
C THR A 624 3.77 12.21 9.99
N THR A 625 4.04 11.53 8.88
CA THR A 625 4.01 10.07 8.84
C THR A 625 5.34 9.46 9.30
N GLU A 626 5.26 8.28 9.92
CA GLU A 626 6.41 7.49 10.35
C GLU A 626 7.29 7.02 9.18
N PHE A 627 8.60 6.92 9.38
CA PHE A 627 9.56 6.42 8.38
C PHE A 627 9.11 5.09 7.75
N GLY A 628 8.71 4.14 8.59
CA GLY A 628 8.27 2.79 8.20
C GLY A 628 6.83 2.66 7.70
N CYS A 629 6.12 3.76 7.43
CA CYS A 629 4.71 3.72 7.04
C CYS A 629 4.48 2.88 5.77
N THR A 630 3.62 1.87 5.88
CA THR A 630 3.21 0.96 4.78
C THR A 630 1.80 1.23 4.26
N SER A 631 1.16 2.32 4.72
CA SER A 631 -0.19 2.66 4.30
C SER A 631 -0.25 2.88 2.79
N ARG A 632 -1.23 2.23 2.13
CA ARG A 632 -1.49 2.43 0.69
C ARG A 632 -1.85 3.87 0.33
N PHE A 633 -2.24 4.68 1.31
CA PHE A 633 -2.57 6.09 1.13
C PHE A 633 -1.36 7.01 1.31
N ALA A 634 -0.28 6.53 1.93
CA ALA A 634 0.95 7.31 2.09
C ALA A 634 1.71 7.33 0.75
N GLN A 635 2.24 8.50 0.40
CA GLN A 635 3.12 8.62 -0.77
C GLN A 635 4.42 7.81 -0.54
N PRO A 636 5.05 7.26 -1.59
CA PRO A 636 6.34 6.60 -1.45
C PRO A 636 7.37 7.55 -0.84
N LEU A 637 8.17 7.01 0.09
CA LEU A 637 9.17 7.81 0.81
C LEU A 637 10.25 8.35 -0.13
N PHE A 638 10.70 7.49 -1.04
CA PHE A 638 11.70 7.82 -2.05
C PHE A 638 11.25 9.02 -2.89
N ASP A 639 10.05 8.97 -3.47
CA ASP A 639 9.50 10.06 -4.30
C ASP A 639 9.39 11.37 -3.52
N SER A 640 9.00 11.28 -2.24
CA SER A 640 8.87 12.46 -1.37
C SER A 640 10.24 13.11 -1.08
N LEU A 641 11.27 12.29 -0.85
CA LEU A 641 12.64 12.77 -0.63
C LEU A 641 13.29 13.29 -1.92
N HIS A 642 12.99 12.68 -3.06
CA HIS A 642 13.42 13.17 -4.37
C HIS A 642 12.81 14.55 -4.67
N GLU A 643 11.50 14.73 -4.47
CA GLU A 643 10.85 16.04 -4.61
C GLU A 643 11.48 17.10 -3.68
N LEU A 644 11.80 16.73 -2.44
CA LEU A 644 12.55 17.60 -1.53
C LEU A 644 13.94 17.96 -2.09
N CYS A 645 14.68 16.99 -2.61
CA CYS A 645 15.99 17.22 -3.22
C CYS A 645 15.90 18.27 -4.35
N MET A 646 14.91 18.14 -5.23
CA MET A 646 14.69 19.06 -6.33
C MET A 646 14.31 20.46 -5.86
N LYS A 647 13.48 20.58 -4.83
CA LYS A 647 13.17 21.89 -4.21
C LYS A 647 14.36 22.53 -3.52
N ILE A 648 15.26 21.75 -2.92
CA ILE A 648 16.52 22.28 -2.37
C ILE A 648 17.41 22.77 -3.52
N TYR A 649 17.48 22.03 -4.64
CA TYR A 649 18.26 22.42 -5.81
C TYR A 649 17.80 23.75 -6.40
N GLU A 650 16.49 24.01 -6.48
CA GLU A 650 15.96 25.32 -6.92
C GLU A 650 16.46 26.50 -6.08
N LYS A 651 16.76 26.27 -4.80
CA LYS A 651 17.21 27.33 -3.89
C LYS A 651 18.73 27.47 -3.88
N VAL A 652 19.48 26.37 -4.00
CA VAL A 652 20.94 26.38 -3.87
C VAL A 652 21.62 25.49 -4.94
N PRO A 653 21.47 25.80 -6.23
CA PRO A 653 21.92 24.92 -7.32
C PRO A 653 23.44 24.78 -7.41
N GLN A 654 24.20 25.72 -6.84
CA GLN A 654 25.67 25.73 -6.82
C GLN A 654 26.27 25.05 -5.57
N SER A 655 25.43 24.45 -4.71
CA SER A 655 25.92 23.76 -3.51
C SER A 655 26.72 22.52 -3.88
N THR A 656 27.88 22.33 -3.24
CA THR A 656 28.71 21.11 -3.35
C THR A 656 28.00 19.85 -2.87
N ILE A 657 26.89 20.01 -2.13
CA ILE A 657 26.05 18.92 -1.63
C ILE A 657 25.50 18.06 -2.77
N PHE A 658 25.19 18.64 -3.93
CA PHE A 658 24.65 17.89 -5.07
C PHE A 658 25.69 17.00 -5.75
N ASP A 659 26.97 17.40 -5.74
CA ASP A 659 28.06 16.52 -6.19
C ASP A 659 28.26 15.35 -5.20
N GLU A 660 28.06 15.59 -3.90
CA GLU A 660 28.08 14.53 -2.88
C GLU A 660 26.89 13.58 -3.06
N ILE A 661 25.67 14.08 -3.30
CA ILE A 661 24.49 13.22 -3.56
C ILE A 661 24.68 12.40 -4.85
N GLU A 662 25.17 13.00 -5.93
CA GLU A 662 25.40 12.30 -7.20
C GLU A 662 26.41 11.16 -7.05
N THR A 663 27.46 11.35 -6.24
CA THR A 663 28.50 10.33 -6.02
C THR A 663 28.07 9.26 -5.00
N GLU A 664 27.36 9.66 -3.95
CA GLU A 664 27.04 8.78 -2.83
C GLU A 664 25.65 8.12 -2.92
N CYS A 665 24.70 8.75 -3.60
CA CYS A 665 23.27 8.44 -3.65
C CYS A 665 22.67 8.75 -5.05
N PRO A 666 23.19 8.16 -6.14
CA PRO A 666 22.81 8.51 -7.52
C PRO A 666 21.34 8.24 -7.87
N GLU A 667 20.66 7.40 -7.08
CA GLU A 667 19.22 7.15 -7.22
C GLU A 667 18.40 8.41 -6.91
N PHE A 668 18.83 9.22 -5.93
CA PHE A 668 18.09 10.40 -5.49
C PHE A 668 18.36 11.64 -6.35
N PHE A 669 19.53 11.73 -6.99
CA PHE A 669 19.88 12.87 -7.84
C PHE A 669 21.01 12.52 -8.82
N ASP A 670 20.78 12.83 -10.08
CA ASP A 670 21.78 12.86 -11.16
C ASP A 670 21.70 14.23 -11.86
N LYS A 671 22.83 14.75 -12.37
CA LYS A 671 22.82 16.00 -13.18
C LYS A 671 21.88 15.93 -14.40
N SER A 672 21.59 14.74 -14.89
CA SER A 672 20.58 14.47 -15.92
C SER A 672 19.15 14.79 -15.47
N ASP A 673 18.84 14.65 -14.18
CA ASP A 673 17.52 14.95 -13.61
C ASP A 673 17.24 16.46 -13.62
N ILE A 674 18.29 17.29 -13.59
CA ILE A 674 18.20 18.74 -13.77
C ILE A 674 17.62 19.09 -15.16
N ILE A 675 18.02 18.36 -16.20
CA ILE A 675 17.52 18.60 -17.57
C ILE A 675 16.03 18.28 -17.63
N VAL A 676 15.61 17.16 -17.05
CA VAL A 676 14.19 16.76 -16.96
C VAL A 676 13.41 17.81 -16.17
N PHE A 677 13.91 18.21 -15.01
CA PHE A 677 13.28 19.20 -14.14
C PHE A 677 13.12 20.57 -14.79
N ASN A 678 14.18 21.10 -15.41
CA ASN A 678 14.13 22.37 -16.11
C ASN A 678 13.16 22.31 -17.29
N SER A 679 13.13 21.19 -18.01
CA SER A 679 12.20 20.98 -19.12
C SER A 679 10.75 20.98 -18.63
N ILE A 680 10.43 20.27 -17.54
CA ILE A 680 9.09 20.28 -16.92
C ILE A 680 8.72 21.69 -16.45
N LYS A 681 9.66 22.43 -15.84
CA LYS A 681 9.42 23.79 -15.36
C LYS A 681 9.08 24.75 -16.49
N ILE A 682 9.78 24.67 -17.63
CA ILE A 682 9.45 25.43 -18.85
C ILE A 682 8.04 25.07 -19.33
N ILE A 683 7.67 23.78 -19.29
CA ILE A 683 6.35 23.31 -19.70
C ILE A 683 5.25 23.82 -18.76
N MET A 684 5.51 23.91 -17.46
CA MET A 684 4.53 24.38 -16.46
C MET A 684 4.30 25.90 -16.46
N GLN A 685 5.19 26.70 -17.05
CA GLN A 685 5.04 28.16 -17.08
C GLN A 685 3.85 28.60 -17.96
N GLU A 686 2.88 29.31 -17.36
CA GLU A 686 1.63 29.71 -18.04
C GLU A 686 1.85 30.61 -19.26
N ASP A 687 2.89 31.47 -19.25
CA ASP A 687 3.12 32.47 -20.30
C ASP A 687 3.74 31.92 -21.61
N ILE A 688 4.13 30.63 -21.64
CA ILE A 688 4.89 30.06 -22.76
C ILE A 688 3.98 29.22 -23.67
N PHE A 689 3.63 29.78 -24.82
CA PHE A 689 2.92 29.12 -25.95
C PHE A 689 3.80 28.92 -27.19
N ASP A 690 5.08 29.31 -27.14
CA ASP A 690 6.00 29.17 -28.27
C ASP A 690 6.38 27.69 -28.49
N ASN A 691 5.99 27.16 -29.64
CA ASN A 691 6.27 25.79 -30.04
C ASN A 691 7.77 25.48 -30.11
N ASP A 692 8.65 26.44 -30.42
CA ASP A 692 10.09 26.19 -30.50
C ASP A 692 10.71 26.00 -29.11
N ILE A 693 10.21 26.70 -28.10
CA ILE A 693 10.65 26.55 -26.71
C ILE A 693 10.12 25.22 -26.15
N LEU A 694 8.86 24.88 -26.45
CA LEU A 694 8.26 23.60 -26.06
C LEU A 694 8.96 22.41 -26.76
N ASN A 695 9.36 22.54 -28.03
CA ASN A 695 10.16 21.52 -28.72
C ASN A 695 11.53 21.32 -28.04
N LYS A 696 12.23 22.39 -27.65
CA LYS A 696 13.51 22.25 -26.92
C LYS A 696 13.35 21.56 -25.57
N ALA A 697 12.27 21.88 -24.83
CA ALA A 697 11.96 21.19 -23.58
C ALA A 697 11.60 19.72 -23.81
N LEU A 698 10.81 19.43 -24.85
CA LEU A 698 10.49 18.07 -25.28
C LEU A 698 11.74 17.28 -25.66
N ASP A 699 12.66 17.85 -26.43
CA ASP A 699 13.91 17.22 -26.83
C ASP A 699 14.76 16.88 -25.61
N GLY A 700 14.80 17.77 -24.60
CA GLY A 700 15.44 17.52 -23.31
C GLY A 700 14.85 16.33 -22.55
N LEU A 701 13.51 16.19 -22.56
CA LEU A 701 12.81 15.05 -21.96
C LEU A 701 13.07 13.75 -22.72
N ILE A 702 13.05 13.78 -24.05
CA ILE A 702 13.30 12.60 -24.90
C ILE A 702 14.75 12.12 -24.77
N LEU A 703 15.72 13.05 -24.72
CA LEU A 703 17.13 12.72 -24.47
C LEU A 703 17.35 11.95 -23.17
N LYS A 704 16.50 12.18 -22.16
CA LYS A 704 16.57 11.57 -20.82
C LYS A 704 15.33 10.73 -20.50
N ILE A 705 14.75 10.10 -21.51
CA ILE A 705 13.49 9.35 -21.41
C ILE A 705 13.54 8.17 -20.42
N SER A 706 14.74 7.64 -20.14
CA SER A 706 14.93 6.54 -19.18
C SER A 706 14.69 6.93 -17.73
N ARG A 707 14.71 8.24 -17.41
CA ARG A 707 14.49 8.73 -16.05
C ARG A 707 13.00 8.68 -15.64
N PRO A 708 12.71 8.54 -14.33
CA PRO A 708 11.34 8.56 -13.84
C PRO A 708 10.73 9.95 -14.05
N MET A 709 9.56 10.01 -14.70
CA MET A 709 8.83 11.23 -14.97
C MET A 709 7.33 10.93 -14.99
N ASN A 710 6.52 11.84 -14.46
CA ASN A 710 5.06 11.71 -14.53
C ASN A 710 4.57 12.19 -15.90
N ILE A 711 4.54 11.27 -16.87
CA ILE A 711 4.16 11.57 -18.25
C ILE A 711 2.72 12.09 -18.33
N GLU A 712 1.80 11.54 -17.54
CA GLU A 712 0.39 11.93 -17.58
C GLU A 712 0.19 13.42 -17.20
N ASN A 713 0.87 13.88 -16.14
CA ASN A 713 0.86 15.29 -15.76
C ASN A 713 1.49 16.18 -16.84
N ILE A 714 2.63 15.76 -17.41
CA ILE A 714 3.30 16.52 -18.48
C ILE A 714 2.40 16.63 -19.72
N CYS A 715 1.73 15.54 -20.09
CA CYS A 715 0.78 15.51 -21.20
C CYS A 715 -0.43 16.42 -20.94
N HIS A 716 -0.91 16.53 -19.69
CA HIS A 716 -1.96 17.48 -19.33
C HIS A 716 -1.54 18.93 -19.61
N TYR A 717 -0.34 19.33 -19.16
CA TYR A 717 0.20 20.68 -19.44
C TYR A 717 0.41 20.93 -20.94
N PHE A 718 0.89 19.92 -21.69
CA PHE A 718 0.98 20.05 -23.15
C PHE A 718 -0.39 20.20 -23.81
N LYS A 719 -1.44 19.55 -23.28
CA LYS A 719 -2.80 19.69 -23.80
C LYS A 719 -3.37 21.09 -23.53
N GLU A 720 -3.16 21.65 -22.34
CA GLU A 720 -3.55 23.03 -22.03
C GLU A 720 -2.94 24.05 -23.00
N LYS A 721 -1.73 23.75 -23.51
CA LYS A 721 -1.01 24.57 -24.50
C LYS A 721 -1.30 24.20 -25.96
N ASN A 722 -2.25 23.30 -26.24
CA ASN A 722 -2.54 22.74 -27.57
C ASN A 722 -1.32 22.10 -28.28
N PHE A 723 -0.30 21.67 -27.54
CA PHE A 723 0.93 21.07 -28.09
C PHE A 723 0.82 19.54 -28.20
N ILE A 724 -0.14 19.06 -28.99
CA ILE A 724 -0.48 17.63 -29.13
C ILE A 724 0.67 16.82 -29.76
N ASN A 725 1.48 17.43 -30.63
CA ASN A 725 2.67 16.79 -31.20
C ASN A 725 3.71 16.40 -30.14
N GLY A 726 3.82 17.20 -29.07
CA GLY A 726 4.68 16.86 -27.94
C GLY A 726 4.21 15.64 -27.16
N ILE A 727 2.90 15.57 -26.90
CA ILE A 727 2.26 14.41 -26.24
C ILE A 727 2.57 13.14 -27.04
N PHE A 728 2.33 13.21 -28.36
CA PHE A 728 2.55 12.08 -29.26
C PHE A 728 4.01 11.59 -29.22
N LYS A 729 4.96 12.48 -29.47
CA LYS A 729 6.40 12.14 -29.49
C LYS A 729 6.90 11.63 -28.13
N LEU A 730 6.47 12.23 -27.01
CA LEU A 730 6.92 11.82 -25.68
C LEU A 730 6.41 10.42 -25.32
N CYS A 731 5.12 10.16 -25.53
CA CYS A 731 4.52 8.85 -25.23
C CYS A 731 5.11 7.75 -26.12
N MET A 732 5.34 8.01 -27.41
CA MET A 732 5.98 7.05 -28.31
C MET A 732 7.44 6.79 -27.92
N ALA A 733 8.21 7.83 -27.58
CA ALA A 733 9.58 7.66 -27.10
C ALA A 733 9.64 6.83 -25.80
N LYS A 734 8.67 7.00 -24.89
CA LYS A 734 8.60 6.20 -23.67
C LYS A 734 8.19 4.75 -23.95
N ALA A 735 7.20 4.54 -24.82
CA ALA A 735 6.77 3.21 -25.24
C ALA A 735 7.94 2.40 -25.84
N GLU A 736 8.76 3.06 -26.66
CA GLU A 736 9.96 2.45 -27.25
C GLU A 736 11.05 2.17 -26.22
N ASN A 737 11.24 3.07 -25.24
CA ASN A 737 12.22 2.86 -24.17
C ASN A 737 11.80 1.74 -23.18
N VAL A 738 10.50 1.47 -23.05
CA VAL A 738 9.98 0.38 -22.19
C VAL A 738 10.16 -0.99 -22.85
N ASP A 739 10.01 -1.06 -24.17
CA ASP A 739 10.22 -2.30 -24.93
C ASP A 739 11.19 -2.09 -26.11
N PRO A 740 12.49 -1.89 -25.84
CA PRO A 740 13.51 -1.67 -26.87
C PRO A 740 13.81 -2.92 -27.70
N THR A 741 13.40 -4.10 -27.22
CA THR A 741 13.59 -5.39 -27.87
C THR A 741 12.37 -5.86 -28.67
N HIS A 742 11.29 -5.07 -28.65
CA HIS A 742 10.00 -5.37 -29.29
C HIS A 742 9.39 -6.73 -28.87
N LEU A 743 9.56 -7.11 -27.60
CA LEU A 743 9.00 -8.35 -27.03
C LEU A 743 7.47 -8.32 -27.02
N ALA A 744 6.85 -7.15 -26.83
CA ALA A 744 5.41 -6.98 -26.90
C ALA A 744 4.87 -7.30 -28.31
N HIS A 745 5.60 -6.86 -29.35
CA HIS A 745 5.26 -7.16 -30.75
C HIS A 745 5.40 -8.67 -31.03
N GLN A 746 6.50 -9.30 -30.59
CA GLN A 746 6.68 -10.74 -30.73
C GLN A 746 5.57 -11.52 -30.02
N TRP A 747 5.22 -11.16 -28.78
CA TRP A 747 4.15 -11.81 -28.03
C TRP A 747 2.80 -11.69 -28.75
N PHE A 748 2.51 -10.52 -29.32
CA PHE A 748 1.29 -10.28 -30.07
C PHE A 748 1.16 -11.20 -31.30
N HIS A 749 2.24 -11.39 -32.07
CA HIS A 749 2.23 -12.27 -33.24
C HIS A 749 2.27 -13.78 -32.91
N HIS A 750 2.85 -14.19 -31.79
CA HIS A 750 2.92 -15.60 -31.37
C HIS A 750 1.66 -16.10 -30.65
N GLY A 751 0.49 -15.55 -30.98
CA GLY A 751 -0.81 -16.08 -30.55
C GLY A 751 -1.24 -15.71 -29.13
N ARG A 752 -0.68 -14.63 -28.54
CA ARG A 752 -1.08 -14.08 -27.23
C ARG A 752 -1.13 -15.14 -26.12
N SER A 753 -0.16 -16.06 -26.12
CA SER A 753 -0.13 -17.17 -25.16
C SER A 753 0.03 -16.64 -23.73
N THR A 754 -0.84 -17.12 -22.83
CA THR A 754 -0.78 -16.81 -21.39
C THR A 754 0.43 -17.42 -20.68
N LEU A 755 1.15 -18.34 -21.34
CA LEU A 755 2.36 -18.98 -20.80
C LEU A 755 3.61 -18.09 -20.91
N ASN A 756 3.61 -17.08 -21.78
CA ASN A 756 4.77 -16.21 -22.00
C ASN A 756 4.64 -14.92 -21.16
N SER A 757 4.91 -15.04 -19.86
CA SER A 757 4.76 -13.95 -18.88
C SER A 757 5.53 -12.65 -19.19
N PRO A 758 6.75 -12.66 -19.76
CA PRO A 758 7.49 -11.43 -20.07
C PRO A 758 6.75 -10.58 -21.11
N GLY A 759 6.52 -11.12 -22.31
CA GLY A 759 5.97 -10.36 -23.43
C GLY A 759 4.59 -9.74 -23.17
N GLN A 760 3.77 -10.39 -22.33
CA GLN A 760 2.51 -9.80 -21.86
C GLN A 760 2.74 -8.57 -20.96
N LYS A 761 3.70 -8.63 -20.03
CA LYS A 761 4.03 -7.49 -19.15
C LYS A 761 4.57 -6.31 -19.96
N GLU A 762 5.45 -6.56 -20.93
CA GLU A 762 5.96 -5.49 -21.79
C GLU A 762 4.85 -4.86 -22.63
N PHE A 763 3.88 -5.65 -23.12
CA PHE A 763 2.69 -5.13 -23.81
C PHE A 763 1.84 -4.24 -22.89
N ASP A 764 1.51 -4.71 -21.69
CA ASP A 764 0.68 -3.97 -20.73
C ASP A 764 1.32 -2.63 -20.34
N GLU A 765 2.64 -2.60 -20.14
CA GLU A 765 3.36 -1.35 -19.85
C GLU A 765 3.41 -0.41 -21.07
N ARG A 766 3.60 -0.93 -22.28
CA ARG A 766 3.61 -0.14 -23.53
C ARG A 766 2.22 0.48 -23.78
N TYR A 767 1.14 -0.28 -23.55
CA TYR A 767 -0.24 0.16 -23.77
C TYR A 767 -0.64 1.35 -22.88
N LYS A 768 -0.10 1.50 -21.67
CA LYS A 768 -0.38 2.66 -20.80
C LYS A 768 -0.09 3.99 -21.49
N PHE A 769 0.98 4.05 -22.29
CA PHE A 769 1.35 5.28 -23.01
C PHE A 769 0.48 5.49 -24.25
N TYR A 770 0.02 4.42 -24.88
CA TYR A 770 -0.94 4.48 -25.98
C TYR A 770 -2.29 5.01 -25.50
N ASP A 771 -2.77 4.52 -24.37
CA ASP A 771 -4.01 4.99 -23.75
C ASP A 771 -3.99 6.49 -23.44
N ILE A 772 -2.86 7.02 -22.96
CA ILE A 772 -2.67 8.47 -22.76
C ILE A 772 -2.87 9.23 -24.08
N ILE A 773 -2.28 8.76 -25.18
CA ILE A 773 -2.46 9.37 -26.50
C ILE A 773 -3.94 9.30 -26.91
N PHE A 774 -4.58 8.15 -26.77
CA PHE A 774 -5.98 7.95 -27.17
C PHE A 774 -6.95 8.86 -26.41
N ARG A 775 -6.69 9.11 -25.11
CA ARG A 775 -7.50 10.01 -24.28
C ARG A 775 -7.33 11.48 -24.65
N PHE A 776 -6.13 11.90 -25.03
CA PHE A 776 -5.85 13.32 -25.25
C PHE A 776 -6.08 13.79 -26.68
N VAL A 777 -6.02 12.90 -27.67
CA VAL A 777 -6.06 13.27 -29.08
C VAL A 777 -7.48 13.31 -29.67
N GLU A 778 -7.80 14.41 -30.35
CA GLU A 778 -9.08 14.65 -31.05
C GLU A 778 -9.01 14.43 -32.58
N GLU A 779 -10.17 14.46 -33.24
CA GLU A 779 -10.35 14.17 -34.68
C GLU A 779 -9.43 14.98 -35.61
N ALA A 780 -9.14 16.23 -35.27
CA ALA A 780 -8.28 17.12 -36.05
C ALA A 780 -6.82 16.64 -36.16
N HIS A 781 -6.39 15.71 -35.30
CA HIS A 781 -4.99 15.26 -35.21
C HIS A 781 -4.78 13.84 -35.74
N LEU A 782 -5.81 13.23 -36.37
CA LEU A 782 -5.70 11.89 -36.93
C LEU A 782 -4.56 11.77 -37.96
N ASP A 783 -4.29 12.82 -38.73
CA ASP A 783 -3.17 12.83 -39.69
C ASP A 783 -1.79 12.77 -39.02
N LEU A 784 -1.67 13.27 -37.78
CA LEU A 784 -0.43 13.19 -37.01
C LEU A 784 -0.22 11.78 -36.45
N ILE A 785 -1.28 11.18 -35.90
CA ILE A 785 -1.23 9.82 -35.33
C ILE A 785 -0.89 8.78 -36.41
N LEU A 786 -1.44 8.96 -37.62
CA LEU A 786 -1.28 8.00 -38.71
C LEU A 786 0.07 8.05 -39.42
N GLN A 787 0.98 8.94 -39.00
CA GLN A 787 2.34 9.03 -39.55
C GLN A 787 3.31 7.96 -39.02
N THR A 788 2.92 7.19 -38.01
CA THR A 788 3.83 6.22 -37.39
C THR A 788 3.93 4.91 -38.14
N ASP A 789 5.07 4.25 -38.00
CA ASP A 789 5.32 2.92 -38.56
C ASP A 789 5.11 1.79 -37.52
N ASP A 790 4.70 2.12 -36.29
CA ASP A 790 4.49 1.14 -35.22
C ASP A 790 3.17 0.37 -35.44
N GLU A 791 3.30 -0.86 -35.97
CA GLU A 791 2.18 -1.77 -36.23
C GLU A 791 1.32 -2.04 -34.97
N LEU A 792 1.96 -2.26 -33.82
CA LEU A 792 1.25 -2.58 -32.57
C LEU A 792 0.40 -1.40 -32.11
N PHE A 793 0.95 -0.18 -32.20
CA PHE A 793 0.21 1.04 -31.92
C PHE A 793 -1.01 1.19 -32.84
N HIS A 794 -0.86 0.97 -34.14
CA HIS A 794 -1.98 1.02 -35.10
C HIS A 794 -3.09 0.03 -34.74
N ILE A 795 -2.72 -1.22 -34.43
CA ILE A 795 -3.67 -2.27 -34.06
C ILE A 795 -4.43 -1.89 -32.77
N CYS A 796 -3.71 -1.47 -31.72
CA CYS A 796 -4.31 -0.99 -30.47
C CYS A 796 -5.23 0.22 -30.71
N PHE A 797 -4.82 1.15 -31.56
CA PHE A 797 -5.63 2.31 -31.92
C PHE A 797 -6.90 1.91 -32.66
N TYR A 798 -6.84 0.94 -33.58
CA TYR A 798 -8.04 0.43 -34.27
C TYR A 798 -8.99 -0.31 -33.32
N TYR A 799 -8.49 -1.07 -32.35
CA TYR A 799 -9.33 -1.63 -31.29
C TYR A 799 -10.01 -0.53 -30.48
N TYR A 800 -9.28 0.49 -30.04
CA TYR A 800 -9.84 1.63 -29.32
C TYR A 800 -10.93 2.36 -30.14
N LEU A 801 -10.70 2.57 -31.44
CA LEU A 801 -11.70 3.17 -32.34
C LEU A 801 -12.90 2.25 -32.59
N LEU A 802 -12.72 0.93 -32.57
CA LEU A 802 -13.78 -0.05 -32.73
C LEU A 802 -14.71 -0.04 -31.51
N GLU A 803 -14.15 -0.11 -30.30
CA GLU A 803 -14.89 -0.05 -29.03
C GLU A 803 -15.70 1.25 -28.91
N ASN A 804 -15.13 2.38 -29.34
CA ASN A 804 -15.79 3.68 -29.31
C ASN A 804 -16.71 3.96 -30.51
N ASN A 805 -16.99 2.97 -31.37
CA ASN A 805 -17.81 3.12 -32.60
C ASN A 805 -17.29 4.17 -33.61
N GLN A 806 -16.03 4.58 -33.50
CA GLN A 806 -15.40 5.62 -34.32
C GLN A 806 -14.59 5.07 -35.49
N LEU A 807 -14.40 3.75 -35.59
CA LEU A 807 -13.61 3.11 -36.66
C LEU A 807 -14.11 3.49 -38.06
N LYS A 808 -15.40 3.83 -38.21
CA LYS A 808 -15.99 4.37 -39.46
C LYS A 808 -15.22 5.59 -40.02
N ARG A 809 -14.53 6.34 -39.17
CA ARG A 809 -13.76 7.55 -39.50
C ARG A 809 -12.37 7.22 -40.07
N ALA A 810 -11.76 6.12 -39.64
CA ALA A 810 -10.46 5.67 -40.12
C ALA A 810 -10.54 4.97 -41.50
N VAL A 811 -11.71 4.39 -41.81
CA VAL A 811 -11.98 3.62 -43.05
C VAL A 811 -11.82 4.42 -44.35
N SER A 812 -11.84 5.75 -44.29
CA SER A 812 -11.60 6.63 -45.45
C SER A 812 -10.13 6.95 -45.70
N LYS A 813 -9.21 6.59 -44.78
CA LYS A 813 -7.78 6.85 -44.92
C LYS A 813 -7.03 5.58 -45.28
N THR A 814 -6.00 5.71 -46.12
CA THR A 814 -5.13 4.61 -46.55
C THR A 814 -4.03 4.42 -45.52
N THR A 815 -4.16 3.45 -44.64
CA THR A 815 -3.09 3.07 -43.70
C THR A 815 -2.68 1.61 -43.96
N PRO A 816 -1.39 1.26 -43.79
CA PRO A 816 -0.86 -0.03 -44.21
C PRO A 816 -1.48 -1.22 -43.44
N TYR A 817 -1.83 -1.04 -42.16
CA TYR A 817 -2.30 -2.12 -41.28
C TYR A 817 -3.83 -2.22 -41.12
N LEU A 818 -4.61 -1.23 -41.61
CA LEU A 818 -6.06 -1.23 -41.39
C LEU A 818 -6.76 -2.34 -42.16
N LYS A 819 -6.31 -2.64 -43.38
CA LYS A 819 -6.90 -3.70 -44.20
C LYS A 819 -6.69 -5.08 -43.55
N THR A 820 -5.47 -5.38 -43.12
CA THR A 820 -5.13 -6.65 -42.45
C THR A 820 -5.85 -6.79 -41.12
N PHE A 821 -5.95 -5.70 -40.33
CA PHE A 821 -6.74 -5.67 -39.10
C PHE A 821 -8.23 -5.96 -39.35
N LEU A 822 -8.83 -5.32 -40.34
CA LEU A 822 -10.25 -5.54 -40.69
C LEU A 822 -10.52 -6.96 -41.21
N GLU A 823 -9.57 -7.58 -41.90
CA GLU A 823 -9.69 -8.97 -42.38
C GLU A 823 -9.68 -9.99 -41.24
N LEU A 824 -8.87 -9.76 -40.20
CA LEU A 824 -8.70 -10.69 -39.07
C LEU A 824 -9.74 -10.46 -37.95
N GLU A 825 -9.94 -9.21 -37.53
CA GLU A 825 -10.62 -8.89 -36.26
C GLU A 825 -12.01 -8.29 -36.45
N ALA A 826 -12.27 -7.60 -37.56
CA ALA A 826 -13.57 -6.96 -37.82
C ALA A 826 -14.08 -7.15 -39.28
N PRO A 827 -14.24 -8.40 -39.75
CA PRO A 827 -14.62 -8.69 -41.14
C PRO A 827 -15.98 -8.12 -41.54
N HIS A 828 -16.87 -7.89 -40.58
CA HIS A 828 -18.18 -7.25 -40.79
C HIS A 828 -18.11 -5.76 -41.19
N LEU A 829 -16.97 -5.08 -40.97
CA LEU A 829 -16.73 -3.69 -41.38
C LEU A 829 -15.90 -3.58 -42.66
N LEU A 830 -15.33 -4.68 -43.14
CA LEU A 830 -14.43 -4.72 -44.31
C LEU A 830 -15.11 -4.19 -45.58
N TRP A 831 -16.39 -4.49 -45.80
CA TRP A 831 -17.13 -3.97 -46.96
C TRP A 831 -17.16 -2.43 -47.02
N ARG A 832 -17.08 -1.73 -45.88
CA ARG A 832 -17.06 -0.27 -45.84
C ARG A 832 -15.73 0.28 -46.33
N TYR A 833 -14.63 -0.39 -45.98
CA TYR A 833 -13.28 -0.09 -46.46
C TYR A 833 -13.17 -0.36 -47.96
N LEU A 834 -13.67 -1.50 -48.42
CA LEU A 834 -13.69 -1.81 -49.85
C LEU A 834 -14.54 -0.79 -50.63
N ALA A 835 -15.67 -0.34 -50.07
CA ALA A 835 -16.51 0.67 -50.70
C ALA A 835 -15.89 2.08 -50.73
N SER A 836 -15.13 2.49 -49.69
CA SER A 836 -14.42 3.78 -49.70
C SER A 836 -13.27 3.80 -50.72
N HIS A 837 -12.66 2.65 -50.97
CA HIS A 837 -11.57 2.48 -51.95
C HIS A 837 -12.07 2.05 -53.34
N GLN A 838 -13.37 2.24 -53.65
CA GLN A 838 -14.01 2.00 -54.95
C GLN A 838 -14.07 0.52 -55.41
N ASP A 839 -13.78 -0.44 -54.53
CA ASP A 839 -13.83 -1.89 -54.79
C ASP A 839 -15.24 -2.47 -54.50
N TYR A 840 -16.27 -1.91 -55.17
CA TYR A 840 -17.68 -2.19 -54.88
C TYR A 840 -18.10 -3.66 -55.01
N ASN A 841 -17.49 -4.40 -55.95
CA ASN A 841 -17.83 -5.81 -56.18
C ASN A 841 -17.39 -6.70 -55.02
N LYS A 842 -16.17 -6.50 -54.51
CA LYS A 842 -15.68 -7.23 -53.34
C LYS A 842 -16.43 -6.81 -52.09
N ALA A 843 -16.79 -5.53 -51.98
CA ALA A 843 -17.66 -5.03 -50.91
C ALA A 843 -19.02 -5.73 -50.91
N ALA A 844 -19.64 -5.92 -52.09
CA ALA A 844 -20.91 -6.63 -52.23
C ALA A 844 -20.79 -8.11 -51.84
N ILE A 845 -19.71 -8.80 -52.26
CA ILE A 845 -19.47 -10.21 -51.90
C ILE A 845 -19.23 -10.38 -50.39
N ASN A 846 -18.39 -9.53 -49.80
CA ASN A 846 -18.11 -9.56 -48.36
C ASN A 846 -19.37 -9.27 -47.54
N LEU A 847 -20.15 -8.24 -47.95
CA LEU A 847 -21.42 -7.92 -47.30
C LEU A 847 -22.45 -9.04 -47.46
N TRP A 848 -22.53 -9.68 -48.62
CA TRP A 848 -23.39 -10.84 -48.85
C TRP A 848 -23.03 -12.02 -47.95
N ASN A 849 -21.75 -12.35 -47.82
CA ASN A 849 -21.28 -13.42 -46.94
C ASN A 849 -21.57 -13.09 -45.46
N TYR A 850 -21.37 -11.84 -45.05
CA TYR A 850 -21.72 -11.38 -43.70
C TYR A 850 -23.21 -11.56 -43.41
N LEU A 851 -24.08 -11.18 -44.35
CA LEU A 851 -25.53 -11.28 -44.19
C LEU A 851 -26.05 -12.73 -44.11
N ASN A 852 -25.33 -13.68 -44.71
CA ASN A 852 -25.69 -15.10 -44.69
C ASN A 852 -25.10 -15.88 -43.51
N ASN A 853 -24.00 -15.40 -42.92
CA ASN A 853 -23.29 -16.11 -41.84
C ASN A 853 -23.71 -15.65 -40.43
N ASP A 854 -24.16 -14.41 -40.28
CA ASP A 854 -24.49 -13.81 -38.97
C ASP A 854 -25.99 -13.90 -38.67
N ASN A 855 -26.39 -14.87 -37.84
CA ASN A 855 -27.79 -15.16 -37.49
C ASN A 855 -28.38 -14.18 -36.47
N ASP A 856 -27.57 -13.37 -35.78
CA ASP A 856 -28.01 -12.47 -34.70
C ASP A 856 -28.36 -11.05 -35.20
N LEU A 857 -28.25 -10.81 -36.51
CA LEU A 857 -28.56 -9.52 -37.11
C LEU A 857 -30.08 -9.28 -37.23
N GLU A 858 -30.58 -8.28 -36.50
CA GLU A 858 -31.97 -7.82 -36.58
C GLU A 858 -32.45 -7.65 -38.05
N LEU A 859 -33.61 -8.22 -38.39
CA LEU A 859 -34.16 -8.32 -39.74
C LEU A 859 -34.23 -6.95 -40.43
N ARG A 860 -34.61 -5.89 -39.71
CA ARG A 860 -34.66 -4.52 -40.24
C ARG A 860 -33.28 -4.00 -40.66
N LYS A 861 -32.23 -4.32 -39.90
CA LYS A 861 -30.84 -4.00 -40.25
C LYS A 861 -30.37 -4.86 -41.42
N ARG A 862 -30.74 -6.14 -41.46
CA ARG A 862 -30.47 -7.05 -42.59
C ARG A 862 -31.08 -6.52 -43.90
N ILE A 863 -32.33 -6.05 -43.89
CA ILE A 863 -32.99 -5.41 -45.04
C ILE A 863 -32.23 -4.16 -45.50
N LYS A 864 -31.80 -3.30 -44.58
CA LYS A 864 -31.01 -2.10 -44.91
C LYS A 864 -29.70 -2.46 -45.59
N TYR A 865 -29.00 -3.48 -45.10
CA TYR A 865 -27.75 -3.97 -45.69
C TYR A 865 -27.97 -4.70 -47.02
N LEU A 866 -29.04 -5.47 -47.19
CA LEU A 866 -29.41 -6.07 -48.49
C LEU A 866 -29.67 -5.00 -49.57
N LYS A 867 -30.33 -3.89 -49.20
CA LYS A 867 -30.52 -2.73 -50.11
C LYS A 867 -29.18 -2.10 -50.53
N ILE A 868 -28.22 -1.99 -49.61
CA ILE A 868 -26.87 -1.49 -49.89
C ILE A 868 -26.09 -2.49 -50.76
N CYS A 869 -26.16 -3.78 -50.43
CA CYS A 869 -25.53 -4.86 -51.19
C CYS A 869 -26.02 -4.89 -52.64
N ARG A 870 -27.34 -4.72 -52.86
CA ARG A 870 -27.95 -4.58 -54.19
C ARG A 870 -27.39 -3.40 -54.98
N ARG A 871 -27.06 -2.29 -54.31
CA ARG A 871 -26.49 -1.10 -54.96
C ARG A 871 -25.06 -1.34 -55.44
N TYR A 872 -24.27 -2.12 -54.68
CA TYR A 872 -22.88 -2.42 -55.01
C TYR A 872 -22.69 -3.61 -55.95
N SER A 873 -23.69 -4.50 -56.11
CA SER A 873 -23.62 -5.69 -56.97
C SER A 873 -23.89 -5.42 -58.47
N PHE A 874 -23.68 -4.19 -58.97
CA PHE A 874 -24.03 -3.83 -60.35
C PHE A 874 -23.36 -4.71 -61.43
N SER A 875 -22.12 -5.13 -61.22
CA SER A 875 -21.35 -5.93 -62.18
C SER A 875 -21.67 -7.43 -62.18
N ASN A 876 -22.32 -7.95 -61.13
CA ASN A 876 -22.57 -9.38 -60.96
C ASN A 876 -24.09 -9.67 -61.01
N SER A 877 -24.58 -9.97 -62.21
CA SER A 877 -26.00 -10.21 -62.48
C SER A 877 -26.59 -11.36 -61.66
N LEU A 878 -25.83 -12.45 -61.47
CA LEU A 878 -26.25 -13.62 -60.71
C LEU A 878 -26.41 -13.31 -59.22
N LEU A 879 -25.41 -12.64 -58.63
CA LEU A 879 -25.47 -12.23 -57.22
C LEU A 879 -26.59 -11.22 -56.98
N LYS A 880 -26.78 -10.29 -57.92
CA LYS A 880 -27.86 -9.30 -57.86
C LYS A 880 -29.25 -9.96 -57.84
N GLN A 881 -29.47 -10.99 -58.65
CA GLN A 881 -30.73 -11.75 -58.64
C GLN A 881 -30.95 -12.46 -57.30
N LYS A 882 -29.92 -13.12 -56.75
CA LYS A 882 -29.99 -13.75 -55.42
C LYS A 882 -30.35 -12.73 -54.33
N ILE A 883 -29.69 -11.57 -54.31
CA ILE A 883 -29.98 -10.49 -53.35
C ILE A 883 -31.42 -9.99 -53.49
N ILE A 884 -31.93 -9.85 -54.71
CA ILE A 884 -33.31 -9.39 -54.94
C ILE A 884 -34.31 -10.39 -54.37
N ASN A 885 -34.13 -11.70 -54.60
CA ASN A 885 -35.02 -12.73 -54.09
C ASN A 885 -35.01 -12.77 -52.57
N THR A 886 -33.83 -12.76 -51.95
CA THR A 886 -33.67 -12.72 -50.49
C THR A 886 -34.26 -11.45 -49.87
N LEU A 887 -34.12 -10.29 -50.54
CA LEU A 887 -34.72 -9.04 -50.10
C LEU A 887 -36.26 -9.09 -50.15
N LYS A 888 -36.84 -9.73 -51.17
CA LYS A 888 -38.29 -9.91 -51.28
C LYS A 888 -38.84 -10.74 -50.12
N LEU A 889 -38.21 -11.89 -49.82
CA LEU A 889 -38.57 -12.73 -48.67
C LEU A 889 -38.44 -11.97 -47.34
N ALA A 890 -37.34 -11.25 -47.15
CA ALA A 890 -37.11 -10.46 -45.94
C ALA A 890 -38.17 -9.36 -45.72
N LEU A 891 -38.68 -8.76 -46.80
CA LEU A 891 -39.75 -7.77 -46.71
C LEU A 891 -41.08 -8.41 -46.30
N ILE A 892 -41.42 -9.60 -46.84
CA ILE A 892 -42.63 -10.34 -46.42
C ILE A 892 -42.53 -10.71 -44.94
N GLN A 893 -41.39 -11.26 -44.51
CA GLN A 893 -41.18 -11.64 -43.12
C GLN A 893 -41.23 -10.41 -42.18
N ASN A 894 -40.71 -9.25 -42.59
CA ASN A 894 -40.82 -8.03 -41.77
C ASN A 894 -42.28 -7.56 -41.64
N GLU A 895 -43.10 -7.75 -42.67
CA GLU A 895 -44.53 -7.45 -42.60
C GLU A 895 -45.28 -8.43 -41.69
N LEU A 896 -44.93 -9.72 -41.73
CA LEU A 896 -45.43 -10.72 -40.77
C LEU A 896 -45.03 -10.37 -39.33
N LEU A 897 -43.78 -9.96 -39.12
CA LEU A 897 -43.27 -9.47 -37.83
C LEU A 897 -44.07 -8.27 -37.32
N GLU A 898 -44.40 -7.32 -38.21
CA GLU A 898 -45.21 -6.14 -37.85
C GLU A 898 -46.66 -6.50 -37.49
N ARG A 899 -47.23 -7.53 -38.11
CA ARG A 899 -48.59 -8.01 -37.82
C ARG A 899 -48.69 -8.82 -36.53
N THR A 900 -47.70 -9.67 -36.28
CA THR A 900 -47.68 -10.59 -35.11
C THR A 900 -47.02 -9.96 -33.89
N ASN A 901 -46.17 -8.95 -34.09
CA ASN A 901 -45.30 -8.34 -33.09
C ASN A 901 -44.34 -9.34 -32.41
N ASN A 902 -44.12 -10.52 -33.01
CA ASN A 902 -43.32 -11.60 -32.47
C ASN A 902 -41.85 -11.49 -32.92
N LYS A 903 -41.06 -10.76 -32.13
CA LYS A 903 -39.64 -10.51 -32.43
C LYS A 903 -38.73 -11.71 -32.23
N ASP A 904 -39.10 -12.64 -31.35
CA ASP A 904 -38.23 -13.77 -31.00
C ASP A 904 -38.17 -14.75 -32.17
N ASP A 905 -39.30 -15.00 -32.82
CA ASP A 905 -39.37 -15.92 -33.95
C ASP A 905 -39.04 -15.25 -35.30
N TYR A 906 -39.36 -13.98 -35.52
CA TYR A 906 -39.20 -13.37 -36.86
C TYR A 906 -38.20 -12.22 -36.93
N GLY A 907 -37.60 -11.85 -35.79
CA GLY A 907 -36.80 -10.62 -35.69
C GLY A 907 -35.31 -10.76 -36.05
N TYR A 908 -34.74 -11.96 -36.05
CA TYR A 908 -33.27 -12.13 -36.10
C TYR A 908 -32.78 -13.05 -37.23
N TYR A 909 -33.50 -14.12 -37.58
CA TYR A 909 -33.15 -15.00 -38.69
C TYR A 909 -34.04 -14.74 -39.90
N LEU A 910 -33.51 -15.02 -41.09
CA LEU A 910 -34.31 -14.98 -42.32
C LEU A 910 -34.84 -16.39 -42.58
N LEU A 911 -36.16 -16.55 -42.59
CA LEU A 911 -36.82 -17.80 -42.94
C LEU A 911 -36.55 -18.12 -44.42
N ASP A 912 -36.35 -19.41 -44.72
CA ASP A 912 -36.41 -19.84 -46.10
C ASP A 912 -37.86 -19.78 -46.61
N ALA A 913 -38.06 -19.91 -47.93
CA ALA A 913 -39.40 -19.83 -48.51
C ALA A 913 -40.35 -20.89 -47.92
N ARG A 914 -39.87 -22.11 -47.67
CA ARG A 914 -40.71 -23.19 -47.18
C ARG A 914 -41.20 -22.95 -45.75
N ASP A 915 -40.30 -22.53 -44.87
CA ASP A 915 -40.63 -22.27 -43.47
C ASP A 915 -41.49 -21.01 -43.35
N LEU A 916 -41.20 -19.97 -44.15
CA LEU A 916 -42.04 -18.78 -44.22
C LEU A 916 -43.46 -19.12 -44.69
N PHE A 917 -43.60 -20.01 -45.69
CA PHE A 917 -44.90 -20.48 -46.16
C PHE A 917 -45.72 -21.16 -45.05
N ILE A 918 -45.09 -22.02 -44.24
CA ILE A 918 -45.74 -22.72 -43.13
C ILE A 918 -46.20 -21.73 -42.06
N GLU A 919 -45.34 -20.79 -41.67
CA GLU A 919 -45.64 -19.77 -40.67
C GLU A 919 -46.77 -18.83 -41.12
N LEU A 920 -46.72 -18.36 -42.37
CA LEU A 920 -47.78 -17.52 -42.95
C LEU A 920 -49.13 -18.25 -42.99
N ALA A 921 -49.13 -19.56 -43.28
CA ALA A 921 -50.34 -20.39 -43.28
C ALA A 921 -50.90 -20.58 -41.87
N GLY A 922 -50.02 -20.78 -40.88
CA GLY A 922 -50.40 -20.89 -39.46
C GLY A 922 -51.06 -19.61 -38.93
N HIS A 923 -50.53 -18.44 -39.30
CA HIS A 923 -51.07 -17.12 -38.92
C HIS A 923 -52.23 -16.65 -39.80
N GLN A 924 -52.72 -17.47 -40.74
CA GLN A 924 -53.82 -17.12 -41.66
C GLN A 924 -53.56 -15.82 -42.46
N SER A 925 -52.28 -15.51 -42.73
CA SER A 925 -51.87 -14.33 -43.49
C SER A 925 -51.87 -14.62 -44.99
N TRP A 926 -53.06 -14.90 -45.53
CA TRP A 926 -53.26 -15.41 -46.89
C TRP A 926 -52.79 -14.44 -47.99
N ASP A 927 -52.85 -13.13 -47.74
CA ASP A 927 -52.38 -12.08 -48.65
C ASP A 927 -50.85 -12.08 -48.80
N LEU A 928 -50.11 -12.33 -47.71
CA LEU A 928 -48.65 -12.47 -47.72
C LEU A 928 -48.22 -13.77 -48.41
N LEU A 929 -48.97 -14.85 -48.22
CA LEU A 929 -48.78 -16.13 -48.92
C LEU A 929 -48.91 -16.01 -50.43
N LEU A 930 -49.92 -15.26 -50.90
CA LEU A 930 -50.09 -14.98 -52.33
C LEU A 930 -48.91 -14.19 -52.91
N ARG A 931 -48.36 -13.24 -52.14
CA ARG A 931 -47.16 -12.48 -52.52
C ARG A 931 -45.93 -13.38 -52.57
N GLU A 932 -45.75 -14.26 -51.60
CA GLU A 932 -44.63 -15.21 -51.57
C GLU A 932 -44.66 -16.17 -52.77
N LEU A 933 -45.83 -16.77 -53.06
CA LEU A 933 -46.03 -17.68 -54.18
C LEU A 933 -45.84 -17.03 -55.55
N SER A 934 -45.94 -15.69 -55.65
CA SER A 934 -45.71 -14.99 -56.92
C SER A 934 -44.25 -15.05 -57.38
N PHE A 935 -43.32 -15.51 -56.54
CA PHE A 935 -41.89 -15.50 -56.83
C PHE A 935 -41.32 -16.83 -57.36
N GLU A 936 -42.09 -17.91 -57.37
CA GLU A 936 -41.66 -19.23 -57.88
C GLU A 936 -42.37 -19.64 -59.19
N PRO A 937 -41.71 -20.27 -60.18
CA PRO A 937 -42.35 -20.77 -61.39
C PRO A 937 -43.22 -22.04 -61.16
N VAL A 938 -44.19 -22.29 -62.03
CA VAL A 938 -45.32 -23.23 -61.82
C VAL A 938 -44.99 -24.72 -61.95
N ASN A 939 -45.62 -25.52 -61.07
CA ASN A 939 -46.02 -26.92 -61.26
C ASN A 939 -47.55 -27.07 -61.13
N SER A 940 -48.15 -28.11 -61.72
CA SER A 940 -49.62 -28.34 -61.75
C SER A 940 -50.29 -28.34 -60.37
N GLU A 941 -49.58 -28.74 -59.32
CA GLU A 941 -50.04 -28.73 -57.92
C GLU A 941 -50.24 -27.30 -57.38
N LYS A 942 -49.49 -26.32 -57.88
CA LYS A 942 -49.54 -24.91 -57.43
C LYS A 942 -50.89 -24.25 -57.69
N LYS A 943 -51.59 -24.60 -58.80
CA LYS A 943 -52.90 -24.02 -59.13
C LYS A 943 -53.98 -24.37 -58.11
N PHE A 944 -53.99 -25.60 -57.60
CA PHE A 944 -54.93 -26.03 -56.57
C PHE A 944 -54.68 -25.29 -55.25
N VAL A 945 -53.40 -25.18 -54.86
CA VAL A 945 -52.99 -24.46 -53.64
C VAL A 945 -53.35 -22.96 -53.73
N VAL A 946 -53.09 -22.30 -54.86
CA VAL A 946 -53.48 -20.90 -55.09
C VAL A 946 -54.99 -20.72 -54.98
N SER A 947 -55.78 -21.63 -55.56
CA SER A 947 -57.25 -21.61 -55.43
C SER A 947 -57.71 -21.70 -53.98
N GLN A 948 -57.12 -22.62 -53.20
CA GLN A 948 -57.45 -22.81 -51.79
C GLN A 948 -57.08 -21.58 -50.94
N ILE A 949 -55.93 -20.94 -51.22
CA ILE A 949 -55.49 -19.73 -50.51
C ILE A 949 -56.41 -18.56 -50.83
N TRP A 950 -56.78 -18.35 -52.10
CA TRP A 950 -57.77 -17.33 -52.47
C TRP A 950 -59.12 -17.56 -51.77
N GLN A 951 -59.61 -18.80 -51.75
CA GLN A 951 -60.84 -19.14 -51.03
C GLN A 951 -60.74 -18.80 -49.53
N ASN A 952 -59.64 -19.18 -48.87
CA ASN A 952 -59.44 -18.88 -47.46
C ASN A 952 -59.31 -17.38 -47.20
N TYR A 953 -58.65 -16.62 -48.08
CA TYR A 953 -58.56 -15.16 -47.97
C TYR A 953 -59.95 -14.50 -47.98
N PHE A 954 -60.83 -14.91 -48.91
CA PHE A 954 -62.20 -14.40 -48.98
C PHE A 954 -63.06 -14.83 -47.78
N LYS A 955 -62.95 -16.10 -47.34
CA LYS A 955 -63.82 -16.67 -46.29
C LYS A 955 -63.37 -16.41 -44.86
N GLN A 956 -62.07 -16.27 -44.61
CA GLN A 956 -61.52 -16.13 -43.25
C GLN A 956 -61.03 -14.70 -42.96
N THR A 957 -60.42 -14.02 -43.93
CA THR A 957 -59.87 -12.66 -43.70
C THR A 957 -60.88 -11.57 -44.02
N LEU A 958 -61.61 -11.72 -45.12
CA LEU A 958 -62.50 -10.67 -45.62
C LEU A 958 -63.95 -10.78 -45.12
N SER A 959 -64.33 -11.92 -44.54
CA SER A 959 -65.70 -12.27 -44.15
C SER A 959 -66.29 -11.46 -43.01
N ASP A 960 -65.48 -10.74 -42.22
CA ASP A 960 -65.93 -9.91 -41.09
C ASP A 960 -65.68 -8.41 -41.27
N LEU A 961 -65.03 -8.01 -42.38
CA LEU A 961 -64.66 -6.62 -42.63
C LEU A 961 -65.75 -5.82 -43.36
N ARG A 962 -65.72 -4.48 -43.19
CA ARG A 962 -66.60 -3.54 -43.90
C ARG A 962 -66.21 -3.47 -45.38
N LEU A 963 -67.21 -3.37 -46.25
CA LEU A 963 -67.07 -3.31 -47.72
C LEU A 963 -65.99 -2.33 -48.23
N GLN A 964 -65.88 -1.14 -47.64
CA GLN A 964 -64.87 -0.15 -48.02
C GLN A 964 -63.44 -0.60 -47.68
N THR A 965 -63.25 -1.24 -46.52
CA THR A 965 -61.97 -1.79 -46.07
C THR A 965 -61.58 -3.00 -46.93
N THR A 966 -62.53 -3.88 -47.23
CA THR A 966 -62.33 -5.03 -48.15
C THR A 966 -61.89 -4.55 -49.54
N THR A 967 -62.55 -3.52 -50.08
CA THR A 967 -62.19 -2.91 -51.37
C THR A 967 -60.74 -2.39 -51.35
N PHE A 968 -60.33 -1.74 -50.27
CA PHE A 968 -58.98 -1.21 -50.12
C PHE A 968 -57.94 -2.33 -50.04
N LEU A 969 -58.15 -3.35 -49.19
CA LEU A 969 -57.21 -4.46 -49.02
C LEU A 969 -57.02 -5.27 -50.30
N ILE A 970 -58.09 -5.52 -51.06
CA ILE A 970 -57.98 -6.21 -52.34
C ILE A 970 -57.20 -5.36 -53.35
N LYS A 971 -57.45 -4.05 -53.41
CA LYS A 971 -56.68 -3.14 -54.28
C LYS A 971 -55.20 -3.13 -53.91
N ASP A 972 -54.90 -3.01 -52.63
CA ASP A 972 -53.53 -2.99 -52.10
C ASP A 972 -52.78 -4.29 -52.43
N LEU A 973 -53.40 -5.45 -52.20
CA LEU A 973 -52.85 -6.75 -52.58
C LEU A 973 -52.53 -6.82 -54.09
N PHE A 974 -53.46 -6.37 -54.94
CA PHE A 974 -53.19 -6.35 -56.37
C PHE A 974 -52.06 -5.39 -56.76
N THR A 975 -51.89 -4.24 -56.09
CA THR A 975 -50.74 -3.37 -56.38
C THR A 975 -49.41 -4.06 -56.13
N HIS A 976 -49.32 -4.89 -55.07
CA HIS A 976 -48.12 -5.67 -54.77
C HIS A 976 -47.89 -6.85 -55.72
N LEU A 977 -48.96 -7.48 -56.22
CA LEU A 977 -48.87 -8.59 -57.16
C LEU A 977 -48.66 -8.14 -58.62
N CYS A 978 -49.01 -6.90 -58.96
CA CYS A 978 -48.96 -6.36 -60.32
C CYS A 978 -47.63 -5.68 -60.72
N GLU A 979 -46.56 -5.75 -59.92
CA GLU A 979 -45.26 -5.18 -60.30
C GLU A 979 -44.60 -5.91 -61.49
N ASP A 980 -44.86 -7.21 -61.67
CA ASP A 980 -44.41 -8.01 -62.83
C ASP A 980 -45.63 -8.35 -63.73
N LYS A 981 -45.95 -7.46 -64.68
CA LYS A 981 -47.19 -7.52 -65.50
C LYS A 981 -47.13 -8.60 -66.58
N ASN A 982 -48.14 -9.47 -66.57
CA ASN A 982 -48.60 -10.44 -67.59
C ASN A 982 -48.20 -11.93 -67.45
N ASP A 983 -47.30 -12.31 -66.53
CA ASP A 983 -46.90 -13.72 -66.31
C ASP A 983 -47.06 -14.17 -64.83
N ASN A 984 -47.82 -13.43 -64.01
CA ASN A 984 -48.02 -13.79 -62.61
C ASN A 984 -49.14 -14.84 -62.46
N ASP A 985 -48.73 -16.10 -62.31
CA ASP A 985 -49.60 -17.28 -62.22
C ASP A 985 -50.54 -17.32 -61.00
N VAL A 986 -50.34 -16.42 -60.03
CA VAL A 986 -51.21 -16.27 -58.85
C VAL A 986 -52.50 -15.50 -59.18
N ILE A 987 -52.48 -14.71 -60.26
CA ILE A 987 -53.60 -13.88 -60.72
C ILE A 987 -54.38 -14.61 -61.82
N ASP A 988 -55.07 -15.69 -61.45
CA ASP A 988 -56.00 -16.37 -62.36
C ASP A 988 -57.42 -15.82 -62.16
N LEU A 989 -57.87 -15.01 -63.12
CA LEU A 989 -59.20 -14.38 -63.09
C LEU A 989 -60.34 -15.42 -63.08
N SER A 990 -60.11 -16.63 -63.60
CA SER A 990 -61.11 -17.70 -63.59
C SER A 990 -61.35 -18.26 -62.18
N ILE A 991 -60.36 -18.14 -61.28
CA ILE A 991 -60.45 -18.55 -59.88
C ILE A 991 -60.98 -17.40 -59.02
N ILE A 992 -60.50 -16.17 -59.26
CA ILE A 992 -60.78 -15.01 -58.40
C ILE A 992 -62.21 -14.47 -58.58
N ILE A 993 -62.72 -14.42 -59.82
CA ILE A 993 -64.04 -13.85 -60.11
C ILE A 993 -65.17 -14.60 -59.40
N PRO A 994 -65.24 -15.95 -59.43
CA PRO A 994 -66.25 -16.70 -58.68
C PRO A 994 -66.30 -16.35 -57.19
N PHE A 995 -65.15 -16.25 -56.51
CA PHE A 995 -65.10 -15.90 -55.09
C PHE A 995 -65.49 -14.44 -54.82
N LEU A 996 -65.14 -13.51 -55.72
CA LEU A 996 -65.59 -12.12 -55.63
C LEU A 996 -67.11 -11.97 -55.76
N GLU A 997 -67.72 -12.77 -56.64
CA GLU A 997 -69.18 -12.78 -56.83
C GLU A 997 -69.90 -13.49 -55.68
N GLU A 998 -69.39 -14.62 -55.17
CA GLU A 998 -69.87 -15.27 -53.93
C GLU A 998 -69.85 -14.28 -52.75
N TYR A 999 -68.74 -13.58 -52.56
CA TYR A 999 -68.60 -12.56 -51.51
C TYR A 999 -69.59 -11.39 -51.67
N LYS A 1000 -69.86 -10.96 -52.92
CA LYS A 1000 -70.86 -9.91 -53.21
C LYS A 1000 -72.24 -10.33 -52.71
N TYR A 1001 -72.65 -11.59 -52.95
CA TYR A 1001 -73.94 -12.13 -52.52
C TYR A 1001 -74.03 -12.25 -51.00
N ASP A 1002 -73.02 -12.81 -50.35
CA ASP A 1002 -73.00 -12.99 -48.88
C ASP A 1002 -73.13 -11.66 -48.12
N ARG A 1003 -72.73 -10.54 -48.72
CA ARG A 1003 -72.67 -9.23 -48.08
C ARG A 1003 -73.70 -8.21 -48.58
N ASN A 1004 -74.64 -8.61 -49.44
CA ASN A 1004 -75.62 -7.69 -50.08
C ASN A 1004 -74.95 -6.45 -50.70
N SER A 1005 -73.84 -6.67 -51.40
CA SER A 1005 -73.05 -5.58 -51.99
C SER A 1005 -73.74 -4.95 -53.21
N PRO A 1006 -73.40 -3.70 -53.59
CA PRO A 1006 -74.00 -3.04 -54.75
C PRO A 1006 -73.84 -3.86 -56.04
N SER A 1007 -74.80 -3.74 -56.95
CA SER A 1007 -74.72 -4.40 -58.26
C SER A 1007 -73.42 -4.04 -59.00
N HIS A 1008 -72.86 -5.03 -59.70
CA HIS A 1008 -71.61 -4.91 -60.47
C HIS A 1008 -70.35 -4.63 -59.63
N TYR A 1009 -70.33 -4.94 -58.32
CA TYR A 1009 -69.19 -4.69 -57.43
C TYR A 1009 -67.88 -5.34 -57.91
N GLY A 1010 -67.89 -6.64 -58.22
CA GLY A 1010 -66.69 -7.39 -58.63
C GLY A 1010 -66.02 -6.81 -59.88
N ILE A 1011 -66.80 -6.61 -60.94
CA ILE A 1011 -66.29 -6.04 -62.20
C ILE A 1011 -65.82 -4.59 -62.05
N LYS A 1012 -66.48 -3.76 -61.23
CA LYS A 1012 -66.05 -2.37 -60.96
C LYS A 1012 -64.74 -2.34 -60.18
N LEU A 1013 -64.56 -3.25 -59.22
CA LEU A 1013 -63.33 -3.38 -58.44
C LEU A 1013 -62.14 -3.73 -59.34
N LEU A 1014 -62.26 -4.80 -60.12
CA LEU A 1014 -61.18 -5.27 -61.01
C LEU A 1014 -60.85 -4.24 -62.10
N LYS A 1015 -61.85 -3.55 -62.66
CA LYS A 1015 -61.61 -2.42 -63.57
C LYS A 1015 -60.81 -1.30 -62.91
N SER A 1016 -61.11 -0.97 -61.65
CA SER A 1016 -60.39 0.09 -60.92
C SER A 1016 -58.95 -0.27 -60.53
N VAL A 1017 -58.61 -1.56 -60.51
CA VAL A 1017 -57.24 -2.07 -60.33
C VAL A 1017 -56.45 -2.04 -61.65
N GLY A 1018 -57.12 -1.93 -62.80
CA GLY A 1018 -56.49 -1.78 -64.12
C GLY A 1018 -56.56 -3.03 -65.02
N PHE A 1019 -57.41 -4.01 -64.70
CA PHE A 1019 -57.65 -5.16 -65.57
C PHE A 1019 -58.42 -4.78 -66.85
N ASN A 1020 -58.11 -5.47 -67.97
CA ASN A 1020 -58.78 -5.26 -69.25
C ASN A 1020 -60.25 -5.73 -69.17
N ILE A 1021 -61.17 -4.85 -69.57
CA ILE A 1021 -62.61 -5.11 -69.54
C ILE A 1021 -63.03 -6.24 -70.50
N ASP A 1022 -62.34 -6.42 -71.63
CA ASP A 1022 -62.61 -7.50 -72.57
C ASP A 1022 -62.28 -8.86 -71.96
N SER A 1023 -61.09 -8.99 -71.36
CA SER A 1023 -60.66 -10.21 -70.67
C SER A 1023 -61.54 -10.56 -69.48
N LEU A 1024 -62.00 -9.55 -68.71
CA LEU A 1024 -62.97 -9.76 -67.64
C LEU A 1024 -64.29 -10.28 -68.20
N CYS A 1025 -64.79 -9.67 -69.28
CA CYS A 1025 -66.04 -10.05 -69.93
C CYS A 1025 -66.00 -11.51 -70.41
N ASP A 1026 -64.89 -11.94 -71.01
CA ASP A 1026 -64.73 -13.31 -71.48
C ASP A 1026 -64.77 -14.34 -70.34
N VAL A 1027 -64.17 -14.01 -69.19
CA VAL A 1027 -64.23 -14.89 -68.00
C VAL A 1027 -65.64 -14.97 -67.43
N TYR A 1028 -66.36 -13.85 -67.30
CA TYR A 1028 -67.76 -13.86 -66.87
C TYR A 1028 -68.65 -14.69 -67.82
N ILE A 1029 -68.40 -14.61 -69.13
CA ILE A 1029 -69.08 -15.43 -70.14
C ILE A 1029 -68.73 -16.91 -69.97
N SER A 1030 -67.47 -17.25 -69.66
CA SER A 1030 -67.07 -18.64 -69.40
C SER A 1030 -67.76 -19.23 -68.16
N ILE A 1031 -67.99 -18.42 -67.11
CA ILE A 1031 -68.71 -18.85 -65.91
C ILE A 1031 -70.19 -19.12 -66.23
N LEU A 1032 -70.80 -18.32 -67.12
CA LEU A 1032 -72.18 -18.49 -67.55
C LEU A 1032 -72.45 -19.79 -68.33
N GLU A 1033 -71.41 -20.43 -68.87
CA GLU A 1033 -71.51 -21.73 -69.55
C GLU A 1033 -71.70 -22.91 -68.56
N ASP A 1034 -71.54 -22.69 -67.26
CA ASP A 1034 -71.80 -23.69 -66.22
C ASP A 1034 -73.30 -23.95 -66.05
N LYS A 1035 -73.67 -25.24 -66.09
CA LYS A 1035 -75.05 -25.72 -66.02
C LYS A 1035 -75.63 -25.66 -64.61
N TYR A 1036 -74.80 -25.61 -63.58
CA TYR A 1036 -75.23 -25.73 -62.18
C TYR A 1036 -75.58 -24.39 -61.51
N ILE A 1037 -75.49 -23.27 -62.24
CA ILE A 1037 -75.85 -21.94 -61.73
C ILE A 1037 -77.37 -21.78 -61.68
N THR A 1038 -77.89 -21.25 -60.57
CA THR A 1038 -79.33 -20.94 -60.40
C THR A 1038 -79.77 -19.80 -61.32
N ASP A 1039 -81.05 -19.79 -61.69
CA ASP A 1039 -81.56 -18.82 -62.67
C ASP A 1039 -81.42 -17.37 -62.20
N ASP A 1040 -81.54 -17.11 -60.89
CA ASP A 1040 -81.36 -15.77 -60.30
C ASP A 1040 -79.91 -15.26 -60.43
N VAL A 1041 -78.92 -16.12 -60.14
CA VAL A 1041 -77.49 -15.80 -60.27
C VAL A 1041 -77.10 -15.64 -61.74
N ARG A 1042 -77.68 -16.47 -62.62
CA ARG A 1042 -77.45 -16.38 -64.07
C ARG A 1042 -77.99 -15.06 -64.63
N CYS A 1043 -79.15 -14.57 -64.17
CA CYS A 1043 -79.68 -13.26 -64.53
C CYS A 1043 -78.75 -12.11 -64.10
N ASP A 1044 -78.20 -12.17 -62.88
CA ASP A 1044 -77.31 -11.13 -62.36
C ASP A 1044 -75.94 -11.10 -63.06
N LEU A 1045 -75.37 -12.27 -63.38
CA LEU A 1045 -74.15 -12.36 -64.20
C LEU A 1045 -74.37 -11.84 -65.63
N ILE A 1046 -75.55 -12.05 -66.23
CA ILE A 1046 -75.91 -11.45 -67.51
C ILE A 1046 -76.05 -9.91 -67.40
N ASP A 1047 -76.54 -9.38 -66.28
CA ASP A 1047 -76.52 -7.94 -65.99
C ASP A 1047 -75.06 -7.41 -65.90
N VAL A 1048 -74.14 -8.19 -65.30
CA VAL A 1048 -72.70 -7.86 -65.29
C VAL A 1048 -72.09 -7.82 -66.69
N VAL A 1049 -72.40 -8.78 -67.56
CA VAL A 1049 -71.95 -8.78 -68.97
C VAL A 1049 -72.54 -7.58 -69.73
N SER A 1050 -73.82 -7.27 -69.51
CA SER A 1050 -74.46 -6.07 -70.05
C SER A 1050 -73.76 -4.79 -69.58
N PHE A 1051 -73.40 -4.70 -68.30
CA PHE A 1051 -72.62 -3.59 -67.77
C PHE A 1051 -71.21 -3.51 -68.41
N ALA A 1052 -70.54 -4.64 -68.63
CA ALA A 1052 -69.26 -4.68 -69.34
C ALA A 1052 -69.39 -4.10 -70.76
N ILE A 1053 -70.45 -4.43 -71.49
CA ILE A 1053 -70.77 -3.88 -72.82
C ILE A 1053 -70.97 -2.36 -72.76
N THR A 1054 -71.69 -1.84 -71.75
CA THR A 1054 -71.81 -0.38 -71.57
C THR A 1054 -70.47 0.31 -71.26
N CYS A 1055 -69.48 -0.46 -70.79
CA CYS A 1055 -68.11 -0.03 -70.56
C CYS A 1055 -67.17 -0.27 -71.76
N ASN A 1056 -67.72 -0.48 -72.97
CA ASN A 1056 -67.03 -0.76 -74.24
C ASN A 1056 -66.38 -2.15 -74.37
N ALA A 1057 -66.80 -3.15 -73.59
CA ALA A 1057 -66.38 -4.54 -73.84
C ALA A 1057 -66.94 -5.07 -75.17
N ARG A 1058 -66.17 -5.90 -75.88
CA ARG A 1058 -66.54 -6.48 -77.17
C ARG A 1058 -66.65 -8.02 -77.14
N PRO A 1059 -67.62 -8.59 -76.42
CA PRO A 1059 -67.82 -10.04 -76.38
C PRO A 1059 -68.36 -10.60 -77.71
N ASP A 1060 -68.15 -11.89 -77.93
CA ASP A 1060 -68.67 -12.62 -79.10
C ASP A 1060 -70.20 -12.49 -79.22
N LYS A 1061 -70.65 -11.94 -80.35
CA LYS A 1061 -72.06 -11.72 -80.66
C LYS A 1061 -72.89 -13.00 -80.53
N ASN A 1062 -72.35 -14.16 -80.90
CA ASN A 1062 -73.08 -15.44 -80.81
C ASN A 1062 -73.40 -15.83 -79.37
N LYS A 1063 -72.49 -15.54 -78.43
CA LYS A 1063 -72.72 -15.80 -77.00
C LYS A 1063 -73.74 -14.83 -76.42
N ILE A 1064 -73.72 -13.57 -76.86
CA ILE A 1064 -74.70 -12.56 -76.46
C ILE A 1064 -76.11 -12.87 -76.97
N ILE A 1065 -76.26 -13.41 -78.20
CA ILE A 1065 -77.55 -13.87 -78.73
C ILE A 1065 -78.15 -14.93 -77.81
N LYS A 1066 -77.39 -15.97 -77.47
CA LYS A 1066 -77.82 -17.07 -76.58
C LYS A 1066 -78.20 -16.56 -75.19
N MET A 1067 -77.44 -15.62 -74.64
CA MET A 1067 -77.75 -15.01 -73.33
C MET A 1067 -79.04 -14.20 -73.37
N ASN A 1068 -79.26 -13.42 -74.42
CA ASN A 1068 -80.47 -12.62 -74.59
C ASN A 1068 -81.72 -13.51 -74.79
N GLU A 1069 -81.60 -14.60 -75.56
CA GLU A 1069 -82.67 -15.62 -75.72
C GLU A 1069 -83.01 -16.26 -74.37
N TRP A 1070 -82.00 -16.77 -73.66
CA TRP A 1070 -82.19 -17.40 -72.36
C TRP A 1070 -82.84 -16.44 -71.34
N LEU A 1071 -82.36 -15.20 -71.27
CA LEU A 1071 -82.91 -14.17 -70.38
C LEU A 1071 -84.38 -13.87 -70.71
N THR A 1072 -84.76 -13.81 -72.00
CA THR A 1072 -86.17 -13.57 -72.38
C THR A 1072 -87.13 -14.70 -72.00
N GLU A 1073 -86.63 -15.93 -71.91
CA GLU A 1073 -87.43 -17.10 -71.53
C GLU A 1073 -87.56 -17.22 -70.00
N HIS A 1074 -86.45 -17.05 -69.27
CA HIS A 1074 -86.37 -17.41 -67.84
C HIS A 1074 -86.28 -16.19 -66.90
N GLY A 1075 -85.84 -15.02 -67.37
CA GLY A 1075 -85.46 -13.88 -66.54
C GLY A 1075 -86.51 -12.78 -66.35
N LYS A 1076 -87.77 -12.99 -66.73
CA LYS A 1076 -88.83 -11.95 -66.68
C LYS A 1076 -89.10 -11.41 -65.27
N SER A 1077 -88.82 -12.19 -64.23
CA SER A 1077 -88.94 -11.80 -62.82
C SER A 1077 -87.75 -11.00 -62.29
N TYR A 1078 -86.66 -10.86 -63.05
CA TYR A 1078 -85.46 -10.14 -62.62
C TYR A 1078 -85.70 -8.62 -62.61
N PRO A 1079 -85.34 -7.89 -61.52
CA PRO A 1079 -85.68 -6.48 -61.36
C PRO A 1079 -85.20 -5.55 -62.50
N ASN A 1080 -84.04 -5.83 -63.10
CA ASN A 1080 -83.47 -5.02 -64.18
C ASN A 1080 -83.71 -5.60 -65.58
N PHE A 1081 -84.63 -6.56 -65.74
CA PHE A 1081 -84.85 -7.32 -66.98
C PHE A 1081 -84.94 -6.44 -68.23
N GLU A 1082 -85.76 -5.38 -68.23
CA GLU A 1082 -85.95 -4.48 -69.38
C GLU A 1082 -84.67 -3.70 -69.75
N LYS A 1083 -83.89 -3.29 -68.75
CA LYS A 1083 -82.65 -2.53 -68.95
C LYS A 1083 -81.56 -3.40 -69.55
N VAL A 1084 -81.44 -4.63 -69.05
CA VAL A 1084 -80.45 -5.61 -69.53
C VAL A 1084 -80.79 -6.07 -70.94
N THR A 1085 -82.03 -6.48 -71.21
CA THR A 1085 -82.46 -6.87 -72.58
C THR A 1085 -82.30 -5.73 -73.58
N ARG A 1086 -82.60 -4.47 -73.20
CA ARG A 1086 -82.37 -3.32 -74.07
C ARG A 1086 -80.89 -3.15 -74.42
N THR A 1087 -80.01 -3.29 -73.45
CA THR A 1087 -78.56 -3.14 -73.65
C THR A 1087 -77.99 -4.25 -74.54
N LEU A 1088 -78.38 -5.50 -74.30
CA LEU A 1088 -77.97 -6.63 -75.13
C LEU A 1088 -78.50 -6.52 -76.57
N ARG A 1089 -79.76 -6.10 -76.76
CA ARG A 1089 -80.34 -5.88 -78.09
C ARG A 1089 -79.67 -4.72 -78.84
N LEU A 1090 -79.33 -3.64 -78.14
CA LEU A 1090 -78.60 -2.50 -78.74
C LEU A 1090 -77.18 -2.86 -79.17
N TYR A 1091 -76.53 -3.83 -78.53
CA TYR A 1091 -75.21 -4.34 -78.96
C TYR A 1091 -75.31 -5.34 -80.14
N LEU A 1092 -76.43 -6.03 -80.27
CA LEU A 1092 -76.69 -6.97 -81.37
C LEU A 1092 -77.10 -6.26 -82.67
N MET A 1093 -77.74 -5.09 -82.56
CA MET A 1093 -77.91 -4.13 -83.67
C MET A 1093 -76.55 -3.56 -84.10
#